data_AF-M6ZMR0-F1
#
_entry.id   AF-M6ZMR0-F1
#
_cell.length_a   1.000
_cell.length_b   1.000
_cell.length_c   1.000
_cell.angle_alpha   90.00
_cell.angle_beta   90.00
_cell.angle_gamma   90.00
#
_symmetry.space_group_name_H-M   'P 1'
#
loop_
_entity.id
_entity.type
_entity.pdbx_description
1 polymer ?
#
loop_
_entity_poly.entity_id
_entity_poly.type
_entity_poly.pdbx_seq_one_letter_code
_entity_poly.pdbx_strand_id
1 'polypeptide(L)'
;MQASGISYTTIVSLIPMLTVALSLITITSGLENRKEEIFDTINTFILQSNISIDINPYLETIGDLIDTASQIGAIGFITLVFSATAVLRSLENAFNGIWKIHSNRSLFQKLIFYFFVLAIGPLLFVIVEGIAKRTIDFFRPSHYFSMEKDPSGKIWVSGENGTLFRMDSNLKKEYSIREEEIDFENMKCLDALGGRLDFCKKPDIEASNFVRIKIREGVIYALSAKGLLLIKPLESPIWRLASFEGVELKDIEVINSNNIFIIFKNGEVLHYIPEGISFKPIFKDRLKMNASKIYFPDELNGYIVDESGTVWTSNDGGFNFYPNRLTHLAFHDIHKTINGEIFLAGERGALYRSTDEGNTWIQLSHKRYNFIRIWSFTGTDITELFLMDSLGNILISTDLGEHWNPFYTPMNGKLWANLLLERKENGQIKILNIGEYRTISVTESKDQKFATTLITGGDSVFTIYSFLRILFPLSGIWLFFLSLYSLIPNTKVPLKASSVGAAVTGVIFLVFLWGFQVYILSFTETTMIIYKALAAIPIFLLGVYSLSLIVLFGAEITACLQFRERYIAPLHSLEEMNTSPSNEFRKLILTLKSAYKIQKEKKVPSSHVELSSVSGLKEEEIPGLTKKLCELELLSETKKNEFVPIASPVDLSIADVYRKVPEPLLTGDQNLKLFPTNIISKIEKTEEKLQNDLDAIKFSDLIS
;
A
#
# COMPACT_ATOMS: atom_id res chain seq x y z
N MET A 1 -10.98 19.33 -19.61
CA MET A 1 -10.43 20.66 -19.21
C MET A 1 -10.16 20.76 -17.71
N GLN A 2 -11.11 20.41 -16.83
CA GLN A 2 -10.92 20.51 -15.37
C GLN A 2 -9.77 19.64 -14.84
N ALA A 3 -9.60 18.40 -15.35
CA ALA A 3 -8.48 17.53 -14.98
C ALA A 3 -7.12 18.20 -15.23
N SER A 4 -6.93 18.80 -16.42
CA SER A 4 -5.71 19.53 -16.78
C SER A 4 -5.45 20.73 -15.85
N GLY A 5 -6.50 21.40 -15.36
CA GLY A 5 -6.38 22.53 -14.44
C GLY A 5 -5.92 22.11 -13.04
N ILE A 6 -6.45 21.00 -12.52
CA ILE A 6 -5.99 20.40 -11.25
C ILE A 6 -4.53 19.97 -11.41
N SER A 7 -4.21 19.21 -12.46
CA SER A 7 -2.84 18.72 -12.69
C SER A 7 -1.83 19.86 -12.77
N TYR A 8 -2.13 20.91 -13.53
CA TYR A 8 -1.26 22.09 -13.62
C TYR A 8 -1.04 22.75 -12.24
N THR A 9 -2.11 22.92 -11.47
CA THR A 9 -2.02 23.49 -10.11
C THR A 9 -1.19 22.59 -9.19
N THR A 10 -1.42 21.28 -9.22
CA THR A 10 -0.65 20.30 -8.45
C THR A 10 0.83 20.33 -8.81
N ILE A 11 1.18 20.42 -10.09
CA ILE A 11 2.59 20.47 -10.55
C ILE A 11 3.26 21.76 -10.06
N VAL A 12 2.64 22.91 -10.26
CA VAL A 12 3.20 24.21 -9.84
C VAL A 12 3.32 24.30 -8.32
N SER A 13 2.38 23.72 -7.59
CA SER A 13 2.37 23.67 -6.12
C SER A 13 3.30 22.61 -5.53
N LEU A 14 3.76 21.63 -6.32
CA LEU A 14 4.59 20.52 -5.83
C LEU A 14 5.97 20.99 -5.40
N ILE A 15 6.65 21.80 -6.23
CA ILE A 15 8.03 22.22 -5.95
C ILE A 15 8.10 22.99 -4.63
N PRO A 16 7.28 24.05 -4.40
CA PRO A 16 7.32 24.76 -3.13
C PRO A 16 6.85 23.89 -1.96
N MET A 17 5.86 23.01 -2.16
CA MET A 17 5.42 22.09 -1.12
C MET A 17 6.52 21.12 -0.69
N LEU A 18 7.25 20.53 -1.64
CA LEU A 18 8.32 19.56 -1.37
C LEU A 18 9.49 20.21 -0.65
N THR A 19 9.93 21.38 -1.10
CA THR A 19 11.00 22.16 -0.45
C THR A 19 10.67 22.46 1.01
N VAL A 20 9.42 22.80 1.28
CA VAL A 20 8.99 23.19 2.63
C VAL A 20 8.68 22.00 3.51
N ALA A 21 8.09 20.93 2.96
CA ALA A 21 7.88 19.69 3.70
C ALA A 21 9.22 19.12 4.17
N LEU A 22 10.23 19.12 3.28
CA LEU A 22 11.59 18.71 3.60
C LEU A 22 12.22 19.61 4.67
N SER A 23 12.05 20.93 4.58
CA SER A 23 12.48 21.90 5.60
C SER A 23 11.85 21.63 6.97
N LEU A 24 10.53 21.44 7.02
CA LEU A 24 9.79 21.24 8.27
C LEU A 24 10.13 19.90 8.92
N ILE A 25 10.26 18.85 8.10
CA ILE A 25 10.74 17.53 8.54
C ILE A 25 12.15 17.65 9.10
N THR A 26 13.03 18.43 8.47
CA THR A 26 14.41 18.67 8.94
C THR A 26 14.45 19.28 10.34
N ILE A 27 13.67 20.34 10.55
CA ILE A 27 13.60 21.09 11.80
C ILE A 27 12.92 20.27 12.92
N THR A 28 11.81 19.59 12.63
CA THR A 28 10.97 18.96 13.67
C THR A 28 11.46 17.59 14.14
N SER A 29 12.20 16.87 13.29
CA SER A 29 12.64 15.51 13.59
C SER A 29 14.14 15.40 13.92
N GLY A 30 14.88 16.52 13.92
CA GLY A 30 16.34 16.53 14.09
C GLY A 30 17.04 15.80 12.93
N LEU A 31 16.48 15.92 11.72
CA LEU A 31 16.85 15.11 10.56
C LEU A 31 18.31 15.31 10.12
N GLU A 32 18.94 16.43 10.49
CA GLU A 32 20.40 16.63 10.32
C GLU A 32 21.20 15.45 10.88
N ASN A 33 20.75 14.85 11.98
CA ASN A 33 21.38 13.69 12.62
C ASN A 33 20.88 12.33 12.12
N ARG A 34 19.85 12.31 11.24
CA ARG A 34 19.17 11.09 10.75
C ARG A 34 19.08 11.00 9.23
N LYS A 35 19.75 11.90 8.48
CA LYS A 35 19.84 11.87 7.02
C LYS A 35 20.20 10.47 6.53
N GLU A 36 21.16 9.87 7.22
CA GLU A 36 21.69 8.54 6.94
C GLU A 36 20.63 7.42 7.03
N GLU A 37 19.87 7.37 8.13
CA GLU A 37 18.83 6.36 8.36
C GLU A 37 17.70 6.42 7.30
N ILE A 38 17.36 7.62 6.85
CA ILE A 38 16.34 7.85 5.82
C ILE A 38 16.85 7.41 4.45
N PHE A 39 18.12 7.71 4.15
CA PHE A 39 18.74 7.24 2.92
C PHE A 39 18.80 5.71 2.86
N ASP A 40 19.10 5.05 3.97
CA ASP A 40 19.10 3.58 4.01
C ASP A 40 17.69 3.00 3.88
N THR A 41 16.66 3.68 4.40
CA THR A 41 15.25 3.29 4.21
C THR A 41 14.82 3.43 2.75
N ILE A 42 15.16 4.55 2.10
CA ILE A 42 14.87 4.80 0.68
C ILE A 42 15.61 3.79 -0.20
N ASN A 43 16.89 3.55 0.08
CA ASN A 43 17.70 2.60 -0.67
C ASN A 43 17.14 1.17 -0.53
N THR A 44 16.77 0.77 0.69
CA THR A 44 16.14 -0.54 0.95
C THR A 44 14.83 -0.69 0.16
N PHE A 45 13.98 0.33 0.12
CA PHE A 45 12.74 0.32 -0.66
C PHE A 45 12.98 0.18 -2.17
N ILE A 46 13.97 0.88 -2.70
CA ILE A 46 14.33 0.86 -4.13
C ILE A 46 14.90 -0.50 -4.52
N LEU A 47 15.76 -1.08 -3.67
CA LEU A 47 16.31 -2.43 -3.86
C LEU A 47 15.20 -3.50 -3.83
N GLN A 48 14.26 -3.42 -2.89
CA GLN A 48 13.08 -4.30 -2.85
C GLN A 48 12.21 -4.18 -4.11
N SER A 49 12.14 -2.98 -4.69
CA SER A 49 11.36 -2.72 -5.90
C SER A 49 12.10 -3.10 -7.19
N ASN A 50 13.32 -3.65 -7.09
CA ASN A 50 14.19 -4.03 -8.20
C ASN A 50 14.49 -2.88 -9.18
N ILE A 51 14.46 -1.63 -8.69
CA ILE A 51 14.73 -0.44 -9.51
C ILE A 51 16.25 -0.22 -9.54
N SER A 52 16.87 -0.43 -10.70
CA SER A 52 18.33 -0.30 -10.89
C SER A 52 18.76 1.16 -11.16
N ILE A 53 18.48 2.07 -10.23
CA ILE A 53 18.91 3.46 -10.32
C ILE A 53 20.00 3.69 -9.26
N ASP A 54 21.20 4.07 -9.70
CA ASP A 54 22.22 4.62 -8.79
C ASP A 54 21.75 6.01 -8.35
N ILE A 55 21.11 6.05 -7.18
CA ILE A 55 20.49 7.26 -6.63
C ILE A 55 21.48 8.15 -5.89
N ASN A 56 22.72 7.69 -5.64
CA ASN A 56 23.69 8.42 -4.82
C ASN A 56 23.87 9.89 -5.23
N PRO A 57 23.95 10.25 -6.54
CA PRO A 57 24.04 11.66 -6.96
C PRO A 57 22.79 12.49 -6.60
N TYR A 58 21.61 11.87 -6.58
CA TYR A 58 20.36 12.52 -6.20
C TYR A 58 20.25 12.68 -4.68
N LEU A 59 20.77 11.72 -3.92
CA LEU A 59 20.79 11.79 -2.45
C LEU A 59 21.70 12.93 -1.96
N GLU A 60 22.83 13.16 -2.63
CA GLU A 60 23.73 14.30 -2.37
C GLU A 60 23.02 15.63 -2.67
N THR A 61 22.33 15.72 -3.81
CA THR A 61 21.53 16.91 -4.18
C THR A 61 20.38 17.18 -3.18
N ILE A 62 19.75 16.13 -2.66
CA ILE A 62 18.72 16.24 -1.61
C ILE A 62 19.37 16.69 -0.29
N GLY A 63 20.58 16.23 0.02
CA GLY A 63 21.38 16.69 1.16
C GLY A 63 21.62 18.20 1.14
N ASP A 64 22.03 18.74 -0.01
CA ASP A 64 22.25 20.18 -0.21
C ASP A 64 20.96 21.00 -0.09
N LEU A 65 19.83 20.46 -0.60
CA LEU A 65 18.51 21.05 -0.45
C LEU A 65 18.06 21.10 1.02
N ILE A 66 18.38 20.05 1.80
CA ILE A 66 18.09 20.00 3.24
C ILE A 66 18.89 21.08 3.99
N ASP A 67 20.17 21.25 3.66
CA ASP A 67 21.02 22.23 4.33
C ASP A 67 20.60 23.68 4.01
N THR A 68 20.17 23.93 2.77
CA THR A 68 19.61 25.23 2.36
C THR A 68 18.24 25.49 2.98
N ALA A 69 17.42 24.44 3.15
CA ALA A 69 16.08 24.50 3.70
C ALA A 69 16.03 24.89 5.19
N SER A 70 17.12 24.69 5.95
CA SER A 70 17.25 25.09 7.36
C SER A 70 17.08 26.60 7.59
N GLN A 71 17.40 27.42 6.58
CA GLN A 71 17.46 28.89 6.69
C GLN A 71 16.13 29.61 6.37
N ILE A 72 15.14 28.92 5.79
CA ILE A 72 13.94 29.56 5.16
C ILE A 72 12.63 29.34 5.95
N GLY A 73 12.69 28.63 7.09
CA GLY A 73 11.56 28.00 7.78
C GLY A 73 10.19 28.70 7.75
N ALA A 74 10.10 29.99 8.10
CA ALA A 74 8.82 30.72 8.16
C ALA A 74 8.25 31.09 6.78
N ILE A 75 9.09 31.57 5.86
CA ILE A 75 8.67 31.92 4.48
C ILE A 75 8.29 30.65 3.72
N GLY A 76 9.03 29.56 3.96
CA GLY A 76 8.70 28.24 3.46
C GLY A 76 7.30 27.81 3.92
N PHE A 77 7.04 27.82 5.23
CA PHE A 77 5.75 27.39 5.78
C PHE A 77 4.55 28.12 5.16
N ILE A 78 4.64 29.45 4.99
CA ILE A 78 3.59 30.24 4.32
C ILE A 78 3.40 29.77 2.87
N THR A 79 4.49 29.54 2.15
CA THR A 79 4.47 29.08 0.76
C THR A 79 3.84 27.68 0.62
N LEU A 80 4.07 26.78 1.58
CA LEU A 80 3.43 25.46 1.62
C LEU A 80 1.93 25.57 1.87
N VAL A 81 1.52 26.34 2.87
CA VAL A 81 0.09 26.54 3.17
C VAL A 81 -0.62 27.12 1.95
N PHE A 82 -0.02 28.11 1.29
CA PHE A 82 -0.54 28.67 0.04
C PHE A 82 -0.65 27.63 -1.07
N SER A 83 0.39 26.82 -1.28
CA SER A 83 0.43 25.79 -2.32
C SER A 83 -0.60 24.68 -2.07
N ALA A 84 -0.68 24.18 -0.84
CA ALA A 84 -1.62 23.13 -0.47
C ALA A 84 -3.08 23.60 -0.55
N THR A 85 -3.35 24.84 -0.13
CA THR A 85 -4.69 25.45 -0.28
C THR A 85 -5.05 25.72 -1.73
N ALA A 86 -4.09 26.04 -2.61
CA ALA A 86 -4.34 26.20 -4.05
C ALA A 86 -4.82 24.88 -4.69
N VAL A 87 -4.19 23.75 -4.36
CA VAL A 87 -4.60 22.43 -4.83
C VAL A 87 -6.01 22.07 -4.33
N LEU A 88 -6.28 22.25 -3.04
CA LEU A 88 -7.61 21.99 -2.46
C LEU A 88 -8.68 22.88 -3.09
N ARG A 89 -8.38 24.15 -3.34
CA ARG A 89 -9.30 25.07 -4.02
C ARG A 89 -9.58 24.65 -5.45
N SER A 90 -8.57 24.21 -6.19
CA SER A 90 -8.72 23.70 -7.56
C SER A 90 -9.61 22.45 -7.58
N LEU A 91 -9.38 21.53 -6.64
CA LEU A 91 -10.18 20.31 -6.47
C LEU A 91 -11.63 20.61 -6.08
N GLU A 92 -11.86 21.49 -5.11
CA GLU A 92 -13.20 21.95 -4.70
C GLU A 92 -13.97 22.59 -5.87
N ASN A 93 -13.31 23.45 -6.66
CA ASN A 93 -13.93 24.09 -7.81
C ASN A 93 -14.36 23.08 -8.87
N ALA A 94 -13.52 22.08 -9.15
CA ALA A 94 -13.87 21.03 -10.11
C ALA A 94 -15.05 20.19 -9.61
N PHE A 95 -15.06 19.81 -8.33
CA PHE A 95 -16.16 19.06 -7.73
C PHE A 95 -17.45 19.91 -7.73
N ASN A 96 -17.42 21.15 -7.27
CA ASN A 96 -18.59 22.03 -7.35
C ASN A 96 -19.10 22.21 -8.78
N GLY A 97 -18.20 22.21 -9.78
CA GLY A 97 -18.55 22.19 -11.20
C GLY A 97 -19.32 20.92 -11.61
N ILE A 98 -18.88 19.73 -11.19
CA ILE A 98 -19.56 18.45 -11.45
C ILE A 98 -20.96 18.45 -10.83
N TRP A 99 -21.09 18.86 -9.56
CA TRP A 99 -22.39 18.96 -8.89
C TRP A 99 -23.21 20.19 -9.32
N LYS A 100 -22.68 21.04 -10.21
CA LYS A 100 -23.30 22.29 -10.71
C LYS A 100 -23.73 23.23 -9.58
N ILE A 101 -22.92 23.32 -8.54
CA ILE A 101 -23.13 24.18 -7.36
C ILE A 101 -22.57 25.57 -7.66
N HIS A 102 -23.44 26.59 -7.57
CA HIS A 102 -23.07 27.98 -7.84
C HIS A 102 -22.72 28.76 -6.55
N SER A 103 -23.05 28.20 -5.37
CA SER A 103 -22.76 28.78 -4.07
C SER A 103 -21.42 28.29 -3.52
N ASN A 104 -20.50 29.22 -3.26
CA ASN A 104 -19.23 28.92 -2.61
C ASN A 104 -19.38 28.89 -1.08
N ARG A 105 -18.59 28.04 -0.41
CA ARG A 105 -18.42 28.11 1.06
C ARG A 105 -17.95 29.50 1.47
N SER A 106 -18.39 29.97 2.65
CA SER A 106 -17.91 31.24 3.19
C SER A 106 -16.39 31.18 3.43
N LEU A 107 -15.70 32.32 3.38
CA LEU A 107 -14.24 32.36 3.55
C LEU A 107 -13.79 31.74 4.88
N PHE A 108 -14.58 31.93 5.94
CA PHE A 108 -14.36 31.31 7.25
C PHE A 108 -14.55 29.78 7.23
N GLN A 109 -15.62 29.27 6.60
CA GLN A 109 -15.84 27.83 6.45
C GLN A 109 -14.76 27.17 5.59
N LYS A 110 -14.27 27.85 4.54
CA LYS A 110 -13.14 27.37 3.73
C LYS A 110 -11.86 27.29 4.55
N LEU A 111 -11.55 28.31 5.34
CA LEU A 111 -10.36 28.31 6.20
C LEU A 111 -10.39 27.17 7.21
N ILE A 112 -11.52 26.98 7.91
CA ILE A 112 -11.70 25.86 8.84
C ILE A 112 -11.55 24.53 8.10
N PHE A 113 -12.29 24.32 7.01
CA PHE A 113 -12.25 23.07 6.27
C PHE A 113 -10.85 22.73 5.76
N TYR A 114 -10.16 23.68 5.12
CA TYR A 114 -8.80 23.47 4.63
C TYR A 114 -7.82 23.22 5.79
N PHE A 115 -7.96 23.92 6.91
CA PHE A 115 -7.15 23.66 8.10
C PHE A 115 -7.35 22.23 8.62
N PHE A 116 -8.59 21.75 8.73
CA PHE A 116 -8.89 20.37 9.15
C PHE A 116 -8.31 19.34 8.18
N VAL A 117 -8.48 19.54 6.87
CA VAL A 117 -7.94 18.62 5.86
C VAL A 117 -6.40 18.58 5.90
N LEU A 118 -5.75 19.74 6.01
CA LEU A 118 -4.28 19.84 5.96
C LEU A 118 -3.60 19.45 7.27
N ALA A 119 -4.17 19.76 8.44
CA ALA A 119 -3.57 19.47 9.74
C ALA A 119 -3.98 18.09 10.27
N ILE A 120 -5.28 17.77 10.23
CA ILE A 120 -5.81 16.55 10.87
C ILE A 120 -5.81 15.36 9.90
N GLY A 121 -5.99 15.59 8.60
CA GLY A 121 -5.98 14.54 7.59
C GLY A 121 -4.73 13.64 7.63
N PRO A 122 -3.51 14.21 7.51
CA PRO A 122 -2.27 13.44 7.61
C PRO A 122 -2.08 12.74 8.96
N LEU A 123 -2.46 13.39 10.07
CA LEU A 123 -2.36 12.80 11.40
C LEU A 123 -3.26 11.56 11.53
N LEU A 124 -4.50 11.65 11.06
CA LEU A 124 -5.42 10.51 11.03
C LEU A 124 -4.89 9.39 10.14
N PHE A 125 -4.31 9.71 8.98
CA PHE A 125 -3.70 8.72 8.10
C PHE A 125 -2.58 7.95 8.82
N VAL A 126 -1.64 8.66 9.48
CA VAL A 126 -0.54 8.04 10.23
C VAL A 126 -1.06 7.17 11.38
N ILE A 127 -2.08 7.64 12.10
CA ILE A 127 -2.70 6.86 13.18
C ILE A 127 -3.36 5.59 12.63
N VAL A 128 -4.16 5.71 11.57
CA VAL A 128 -4.86 4.57 10.95
C VAL A 128 -3.85 3.57 10.38
N GLU A 129 -2.82 4.03 9.69
CA GLU A 129 -1.74 3.18 9.18
C GLU A 129 -1.00 2.49 10.33
N GLY A 130 -0.69 3.20 11.41
CA GLY A 130 -0.03 2.64 12.59
C GLY A 130 -0.87 1.57 13.30
N ILE A 131 -2.18 1.80 13.44
CA ILE A 131 -3.12 0.81 13.99
C ILE A 131 -3.22 -0.40 13.05
N ALA A 132 -3.35 -0.17 11.75
CA ALA A 132 -3.44 -1.23 10.74
C ALA A 132 -2.18 -2.11 10.76
N LYS A 133 -0.98 -1.51 10.74
CA LYS A 133 0.29 -2.24 10.83
C LYS A 133 0.38 -3.06 12.11
N ARG A 134 0.12 -2.46 13.29
CA ARG A 134 0.11 -3.21 14.56
C ARG A 134 -0.87 -4.38 14.55
N THR A 135 -2.04 -4.20 13.96
CA THR A 135 -3.06 -5.26 13.86
C THR A 135 -2.60 -6.36 12.91
N ILE A 136 -2.05 -6.02 11.75
CA ILE A 136 -1.47 -6.98 10.79
C ILE A 136 -0.32 -7.75 11.45
N ASP A 137 0.60 -7.05 12.11
CA ASP A 137 1.77 -7.63 12.77
C ASP A 137 1.39 -8.53 13.95
N PHE A 138 0.29 -8.25 14.64
CA PHE A 138 -0.21 -9.11 15.71
C PHE A 138 -0.60 -10.50 15.19
N PHE A 139 -1.19 -10.58 13.99
CA PHE A 139 -1.56 -11.84 13.36
C PHE A 139 -0.43 -12.46 12.52
N ARG A 140 0.74 -11.82 12.46
CA ARG A 140 1.90 -12.29 11.70
C ARG A 140 2.39 -13.62 12.28
N PRO A 141 2.64 -14.65 11.43
CA PRO A 141 3.33 -15.85 11.89
C PRO A 141 4.73 -15.53 12.41
N SER A 142 5.17 -16.22 13.47
CA SER A 142 6.47 -15.96 14.10
C SER A 142 7.66 -16.14 13.14
N HIS A 143 8.77 -15.46 13.43
CA HIS A 143 10.01 -15.58 12.68
C HIS A 143 10.98 -16.57 13.33
N TYR A 144 11.83 -17.18 12.51
CA TYR A 144 13.03 -17.89 12.97
C TYR A 144 14.24 -16.99 12.78
N PHE A 145 15.15 -16.97 13.76
CA PHE A 145 16.24 -16.00 13.81
C PHE A 145 17.63 -16.62 13.67
N SER A 146 17.83 -17.81 14.23
CA SER A 146 19.15 -18.42 14.32
C SER A 146 19.01 -19.95 14.28
N MET A 147 20.03 -20.60 13.71
CA MET A 147 20.12 -22.05 13.71
C MET A 147 21.57 -22.49 13.79
N GLU A 148 21.78 -23.69 14.34
CA GLU A 148 23.10 -24.29 14.44
C GLU A 148 23.02 -25.81 14.31
N LYS A 149 24.06 -26.40 13.74
CA LYS A 149 24.18 -27.85 13.56
C LYS A 149 24.96 -28.43 14.74
N ASP A 150 24.41 -29.46 15.36
CA ASP A 150 25.11 -30.19 16.41
C ASP A 150 26.11 -31.22 15.83
N PRO A 151 27.04 -31.76 16.64
CA PRO A 151 28.01 -32.75 16.17
C PRO A 151 27.39 -34.05 15.63
N SER A 152 26.15 -34.38 16.03
CA SER A 152 25.42 -35.55 15.52
C SER A 152 24.75 -35.28 14.16
N GLY A 153 24.79 -34.04 13.68
CA GLY A 153 24.20 -33.60 12.43
C GLY A 153 22.73 -33.18 12.54
N LYS A 154 22.17 -33.08 13.75
CA LYS A 154 20.85 -32.52 13.99
C LYS A 154 20.92 -30.99 14.03
N ILE A 155 19.81 -30.32 13.74
CA ILE A 155 19.79 -28.87 13.55
C ILE A 155 18.88 -28.24 14.59
N TRP A 156 19.43 -27.33 15.37
CA TRP A 156 18.68 -26.55 16.35
C TRP A 156 18.27 -25.22 15.75
N VAL A 157 17.03 -24.79 16.03
CA VAL A 157 16.46 -23.55 15.49
C VAL A 157 15.81 -22.77 16.62
N SER A 158 16.06 -21.46 16.65
CA SER A 158 15.45 -20.51 17.59
C SER A 158 14.64 -19.42 16.88
N GLY A 159 13.63 -18.86 17.55
CA GLY A 159 12.77 -17.82 16.99
C GLY A 159 11.90 -17.11 18.01
N GLU A 160 10.84 -16.43 17.53
CA GLU A 160 9.89 -15.70 18.38
C GLU A 160 8.93 -16.62 19.13
N ASN A 161 8.30 -16.10 20.18
CA ASN A 161 7.26 -16.78 20.96
C ASN A 161 7.68 -18.16 21.50
N GLY A 162 8.80 -18.22 22.21
CA GLY A 162 9.31 -19.44 22.83
C GLY A 162 9.80 -20.50 21.84
N THR A 163 9.93 -20.14 20.56
CA THR A 163 10.36 -21.10 19.54
C THR A 163 11.81 -21.51 19.80
N LEU A 164 11.97 -22.76 20.25
CA LEU A 164 13.25 -23.45 20.32
C LEU A 164 13.01 -24.94 20.05
N PHE A 165 13.51 -25.45 18.93
CA PHE A 165 13.27 -26.83 18.50
C PHE A 165 14.46 -27.43 17.79
N ARG A 166 14.44 -28.77 17.65
CA ARG A 166 15.46 -29.55 16.95
C ARG A 166 14.84 -30.33 15.81
N MET A 167 15.50 -30.31 14.66
CA MET A 167 15.21 -31.14 13.50
C MET A 167 16.20 -32.29 13.39
N ASP A 168 15.73 -33.43 12.90
CA ASP A 168 16.57 -34.56 12.52
C ASP A 168 17.35 -34.27 11.22
N SER A 169 18.20 -35.21 10.81
CA SER A 169 18.97 -35.11 9.57
C SER A 169 18.11 -35.10 8.29
N ASN A 170 16.83 -35.49 8.39
CA ASN A 170 15.84 -35.43 7.32
C ASN A 170 15.00 -34.15 7.37
N LEU A 171 15.38 -33.17 8.20
CA LEU A 171 14.72 -31.88 8.36
C LEU A 171 13.29 -31.98 8.92
N LYS A 172 12.97 -33.08 9.61
CA LYS A 172 11.71 -33.24 10.35
C LYS A 172 11.89 -32.77 11.78
N LYS A 173 10.94 -32.00 12.29
CA LYS A 173 10.91 -31.57 13.69
C LYS A 173 10.74 -32.78 14.61
N GLU A 174 11.73 -33.05 15.44
CA GLU A 174 11.79 -34.21 16.35
C GLU A 174 11.54 -33.79 17.81
N TYR A 175 11.98 -32.59 18.19
CA TYR A 175 11.93 -32.12 19.57
C TYR A 175 11.58 -30.64 19.62
N SER A 176 10.86 -30.23 20.66
CA SER A 176 10.58 -28.83 21.01
C SER A 176 10.79 -28.69 22.51
N ILE A 177 11.36 -27.57 22.96
CA ILE A 177 11.52 -27.32 24.39
C ILE A 177 10.17 -27.39 25.12
N ARG A 178 10.16 -27.97 26.32
CA ARG A 178 9.03 -27.97 27.24
C ARG A 178 9.43 -27.30 28.54
N GLU A 179 8.49 -26.60 29.20
CA GLU A 179 8.77 -25.94 30.48
C GLU A 179 9.25 -26.93 31.56
N GLU A 180 8.78 -28.18 31.52
CA GLU A 180 9.14 -29.26 32.44
C GLU A 180 10.64 -29.61 32.40
N GLU A 181 11.30 -29.31 31.29
CA GLU A 181 12.71 -29.61 31.07
C GLU A 181 13.62 -28.46 31.56
N ILE A 182 13.05 -27.37 32.06
CA ILE A 182 13.79 -26.19 32.54
C ILE A 182 13.87 -26.22 34.06
N ASP A 183 15.09 -26.18 34.58
CA ASP A 183 15.34 -26.10 36.01
C ASP A 183 15.13 -24.66 36.52
N PHE A 184 13.86 -24.34 36.84
CA PHE A 184 13.48 -23.07 37.44
C PHE A 184 13.88 -22.97 38.92
N GLU A 185 14.12 -24.08 39.61
CA GLU A 185 14.47 -24.10 41.03
C GLU A 185 15.91 -23.62 41.26
N ASN A 186 16.83 -23.98 40.36
CA ASN A 186 18.23 -23.56 40.41
C ASN A 186 18.56 -22.43 39.42
N MET A 187 17.57 -21.61 39.06
CA MET A 187 17.77 -20.48 38.15
C MET A 187 18.78 -19.46 38.72
N LYS A 188 19.76 -19.05 37.91
CA LYS A 188 20.70 -17.98 38.26
C LYS A 188 20.10 -16.61 37.96
N CYS A 189 19.96 -15.79 38.99
CA CYS A 189 19.44 -14.43 38.92
C CYS A 189 20.59 -13.43 38.82
N LEU A 190 20.60 -12.60 37.77
CA LEU A 190 21.73 -11.73 37.44
C LEU A 190 21.26 -10.29 37.19
N ASP A 191 22.06 -9.31 37.61
CA ASP A 191 21.92 -7.92 37.19
C ASP A 191 22.63 -7.65 35.84
N ALA A 192 22.65 -6.39 35.41
CA ALA A 192 23.32 -5.97 34.16
C ALA A 192 24.85 -6.17 34.15
N LEU A 193 25.48 -6.41 35.30
CA LEU A 193 26.91 -6.68 35.44
C LEU A 193 27.20 -8.18 35.63
N GLY A 194 26.17 -9.03 35.62
CA GLY A 194 26.31 -10.45 35.95
C GLY A 194 26.49 -10.72 37.45
N GLY A 195 26.19 -9.74 38.30
CA GLY A 195 26.14 -9.90 39.75
C GLY A 195 24.90 -10.68 40.18
N ARG A 196 25.05 -11.57 41.16
CA ARG A 196 23.95 -12.43 41.62
C ARG A 196 22.91 -11.63 42.39
N LEU A 197 21.64 -11.75 42.00
CA LEU A 197 20.48 -11.21 42.70
C LEU A 197 19.82 -12.29 43.57
N ASP A 198 19.22 -11.89 44.69
CA ASP A 198 18.55 -12.80 45.62
C ASP A 198 17.19 -13.31 45.12
N PHE A 199 16.56 -12.57 44.19
CA PHE A 199 15.22 -12.89 43.68
C PHE A 199 15.05 -12.51 42.22
N CYS A 200 14.40 -13.38 41.45
CA CYS A 200 13.84 -13.08 40.13
C CYS A 200 12.38 -13.50 40.07
N LYS A 201 11.64 -12.86 39.16
CA LYS A 201 10.34 -13.38 38.74
C LYS A 201 10.55 -14.60 37.83
N LYS A 202 9.75 -15.67 37.98
CA LYS A 202 9.74 -16.79 37.01
C LYS A 202 9.51 -16.21 35.60
N PRO A 203 10.41 -16.43 34.64
CA PRO A 203 10.25 -15.89 33.31
C PRO A 203 9.22 -16.69 32.51
N ASP A 204 8.57 -16.00 31.59
CA ASP A 204 7.64 -16.59 30.63
C ASP A 204 8.42 -16.98 29.36
N ILE A 205 8.61 -18.29 29.17
CA ILE A 205 9.39 -18.85 28.08
C ILE A 205 8.63 -18.72 26.75
N GLU A 206 7.32 -18.93 26.76
CA GLU A 206 6.47 -18.83 25.57
C GLU A 206 6.37 -17.39 25.04
N ALA A 207 6.42 -16.39 25.92
CA ALA A 207 6.45 -14.98 25.53
C ALA A 207 7.86 -14.43 25.20
N SER A 208 8.89 -15.28 25.23
CA SER A 208 10.29 -14.89 25.04
C SER A 208 10.77 -15.14 23.62
N ASN A 209 11.48 -14.17 23.03
CA ASN A 209 12.03 -14.29 21.68
C ASN A 209 13.48 -14.78 21.75
N PHE A 210 13.78 -15.98 21.26
CA PHE A 210 15.12 -16.54 21.26
C PHE A 210 15.87 -16.11 19.98
N VAL A 211 16.70 -15.08 20.12
CA VAL A 211 17.39 -14.39 19.03
C VAL A 211 18.65 -15.12 18.53
N ARG A 212 19.26 -15.93 19.40
CA ARG A 212 20.49 -16.68 19.07
C ARG A 212 20.47 -18.07 19.67
N ILE A 213 21.00 -19.01 18.91
CA ILE A 213 21.44 -20.31 19.38
C ILE A 213 22.90 -20.51 19.00
N LYS A 214 23.68 -21.09 19.91
CA LYS A 214 25.09 -21.47 19.74
C LYS A 214 25.32 -22.87 20.30
N ILE A 215 26.15 -23.66 19.64
CA ILE A 215 26.54 -24.99 20.10
C ILE A 215 28.06 -25.07 20.12
N ARG A 216 28.64 -25.17 21.31
CA ARG A 216 30.09 -25.30 21.48
C ARG A 216 30.38 -26.33 22.58
N GLU A 217 31.42 -27.15 22.37
CA GLU A 217 31.85 -28.19 23.33
C GLU A 217 30.72 -29.14 23.77
N GLY A 218 29.77 -29.41 22.86
CA GLY A 218 28.62 -30.28 23.15
C GLY A 218 27.58 -29.66 24.10
N VAL A 219 27.62 -28.34 24.31
CA VAL A 219 26.64 -27.59 25.08
C VAL A 219 25.88 -26.62 24.17
N ILE A 220 24.56 -26.56 24.34
CA ILE A 220 23.66 -25.66 23.63
C ILE A 220 23.41 -24.43 24.49
N TYR A 221 23.54 -23.26 23.89
CA TYR A 221 23.26 -21.96 24.47
C TYR A 221 22.16 -21.28 23.65
N ALA A 222 21.02 -20.97 24.26
CA ALA A 222 19.95 -20.24 23.63
C ALA A 222 19.71 -18.91 24.37
N LEU A 223 19.86 -17.80 23.64
CA LEU A 223 19.76 -16.45 24.17
C LEU A 223 18.42 -15.82 23.77
N SER A 224 17.70 -15.28 24.76
CA SER A 224 16.51 -14.48 24.54
C SER A 224 16.80 -12.98 24.56
N ALA A 225 16.09 -12.24 23.72
CA ALA A 225 16.07 -10.78 23.75
C ALA A 225 15.66 -10.20 25.11
N LYS A 226 14.85 -10.92 25.91
CA LYS A 226 14.34 -10.48 27.22
C LYS A 226 15.23 -10.88 28.40
N GLY A 227 16.54 -11.06 28.19
CA GLY A 227 17.45 -11.34 29.29
C GLY A 227 17.57 -12.80 29.70
N LEU A 228 17.09 -13.77 28.92
CA LEU A 228 17.20 -15.20 29.29
C LEU A 228 18.36 -15.87 28.56
N LEU A 229 19.14 -16.65 29.30
CA LEU A 229 20.15 -17.55 28.75
C LEU A 229 19.86 -18.98 29.21
N LEU A 230 19.46 -19.82 28.27
CA LEU A 230 19.25 -21.25 28.48
C LEU A 230 20.50 -22.04 28.07
N ILE A 231 20.94 -22.95 28.94
CA ILE A 231 22.16 -23.74 28.77
C ILE A 231 21.84 -25.22 28.96
N LYS A 232 22.09 -26.04 27.95
CA LYS A 232 21.84 -27.48 28.02
C LYS A 232 22.98 -28.29 27.39
N PRO A 233 23.69 -29.11 28.17
CA PRO A 233 24.56 -30.15 27.63
C PRO A 233 23.74 -31.10 26.71
N LEU A 234 24.30 -31.52 25.57
CA LEU A 234 23.60 -32.37 24.60
C LEU A 234 23.11 -33.68 25.22
N GLU A 235 23.88 -34.23 26.16
CA GLU A 235 23.59 -35.48 26.88
C GLU A 235 22.57 -35.30 28.02
N SER A 236 22.38 -34.08 28.51
CA SER A 236 21.44 -33.79 29.59
C SER A 236 20.03 -33.59 29.05
N PRO A 237 18.97 -34.09 29.71
CA PRO A 237 17.60 -33.74 29.38
C PRO A 237 17.19 -32.35 29.91
N ILE A 238 17.92 -31.80 30.89
CA ILE A 238 17.55 -30.58 31.62
C ILE A 238 18.28 -29.34 31.07
N TRP A 239 17.54 -28.24 30.94
CA TRP A 239 18.04 -26.90 30.68
C TRP A 239 18.29 -26.15 31.98
N ARG A 240 19.49 -25.62 32.13
CA ARG A 240 19.83 -24.62 33.15
C ARG A 240 19.49 -23.24 32.65
N LEU A 241 19.06 -22.36 33.54
CA LEU A 241 18.57 -21.03 33.20
C LEU A 241 19.34 -19.95 33.97
N ALA A 242 19.76 -18.91 33.26
CA ALA A 242 20.20 -17.64 33.82
C ALA A 242 19.26 -16.51 33.33
N SER A 243 18.75 -15.72 34.26
CA SER A 243 17.87 -14.56 34.01
C SER A 243 18.62 -13.28 34.35
N PHE A 244 18.82 -12.42 33.34
CA PHE A 244 19.38 -11.09 33.48
C PHE A 244 18.24 -10.07 33.61
N GLU A 245 18.06 -9.52 34.81
CA GLU A 245 16.94 -8.64 35.13
C GLU A 245 17.15 -7.21 34.59
N GLY A 246 16.10 -6.66 33.96
CA GLY A 246 16.07 -5.27 33.51
C GLY A 246 16.95 -4.96 32.29
N VAL A 247 17.43 -5.98 31.58
CA VAL A 247 18.28 -5.81 30.38
C VAL A 247 17.72 -6.55 29.17
N GLU A 248 18.07 -6.04 27.99
CA GLU A 248 17.77 -6.69 26.71
C GLU A 248 19.07 -7.18 26.06
N LEU A 249 19.08 -8.41 25.53
CA LEU A 249 20.27 -9.05 24.96
C LEU A 249 20.17 -9.11 23.43
N LYS A 250 21.30 -8.91 22.74
CA LYS A 250 21.40 -8.80 21.27
C LYS A 250 22.14 -9.97 20.65
N ASP A 251 23.30 -10.33 21.20
CA ASP A 251 24.15 -11.41 20.66
C ASP A 251 24.93 -12.11 21.77
N ILE A 252 25.42 -13.31 21.47
CA ILE A 252 26.27 -14.11 22.34
C ILE A 252 27.40 -14.75 21.54
N GLU A 253 28.60 -14.76 22.11
CA GLU A 253 29.72 -15.56 21.62
C GLU A 253 30.27 -16.39 22.78
N VAL A 254 30.38 -17.69 22.53
CA VAL A 254 30.84 -18.66 23.52
C VAL A 254 32.24 -19.08 23.11
N ILE A 255 33.22 -18.87 23.99
CA ILE A 255 34.60 -19.32 23.77
C ILE A 255 34.77 -20.73 24.36
N ASN A 256 34.27 -20.96 25.55
CA ASN A 256 34.20 -22.27 26.18
C ASN A 256 33.13 -22.23 27.29
N SER A 257 32.96 -23.32 28.04
CA SER A 257 31.93 -23.41 29.07
C SER A 257 31.99 -22.31 30.15
N ASN A 258 33.15 -21.70 30.38
CA ASN A 258 33.38 -20.69 31.41
C ASN A 258 33.65 -19.28 30.86
N ASN A 259 33.80 -19.11 29.55
CA ASN A 259 34.12 -17.84 28.93
C ASN A 259 33.07 -17.54 27.85
N ILE A 260 32.15 -16.65 28.19
CA ILE A 260 31.00 -16.27 27.38
C ILE A 260 30.94 -14.75 27.30
N PHE A 261 30.81 -14.21 26.10
CA PHE A 261 30.56 -12.79 25.90
C PHE A 261 29.12 -12.56 25.46
N ILE A 262 28.46 -11.59 26.10
CA ILE A 262 27.08 -11.21 25.82
C ILE A 262 27.06 -9.74 25.41
N ILE A 263 26.41 -9.45 24.30
CA ILE A 263 26.15 -8.09 23.84
C ILE A 263 24.73 -7.71 24.28
N PHE A 264 24.60 -6.60 24.99
CA PHE A 264 23.32 -5.98 25.31
C PHE A 264 22.79 -5.17 24.13
N LYS A 265 21.47 -4.95 24.09
CA LYS A 265 20.85 -4.18 22.99
C LYS A 265 21.30 -2.72 22.91
N ASN A 266 21.78 -2.15 24.02
CA ASN A 266 22.39 -0.82 24.07
C ASN A 266 23.86 -0.79 23.57
N GLY A 267 24.41 -1.94 23.13
CA GLY A 267 25.76 -2.08 22.62
C GLY A 267 26.84 -2.32 23.67
N GLU A 268 26.49 -2.38 24.95
CA GLU A 268 27.43 -2.77 26.00
C GLU A 268 27.77 -4.26 25.90
N VAL A 269 28.97 -4.63 26.35
CA VAL A 269 29.46 -6.01 26.33
C VAL A 269 29.75 -6.47 27.75
N LEU A 270 29.29 -7.67 28.08
CA LEU A 270 29.58 -8.36 29.34
C LEU A 270 30.41 -9.61 29.05
N HIS A 271 31.53 -9.77 29.76
CA HIS A 271 32.20 -11.05 29.89
C HIS A 271 31.53 -11.80 31.05
N TYR A 272 30.69 -12.76 30.68
CA TYR A 272 29.93 -13.59 31.59
C TYR A 272 30.70 -14.88 31.93
N ILE A 273 30.93 -15.09 33.22
CA ILE A 273 31.60 -16.28 33.75
C ILE A 273 30.59 -17.00 34.67
N PRO A 274 29.99 -18.13 34.24
CA PRO A 274 28.89 -18.76 34.98
C PRO A 274 29.23 -19.16 36.42
N GLU A 275 30.44 -19.65 36.66
CA GLU A 275 30.92 -20.12 37.97
C GLU A 275 31.90 -19.14 38.65
N GLY A 276 31.90 -17.87 38.21
CA GLY A 276 32.88 -16.88 38.66
C GLY A 276 32.30 -15.47 38.73
N ILE A 277 33.20 -14.49 38.76
CA ILE A 277 32.85 -13.07 38.79
C ILE A 277 32.83 -12.56 37.35
N SER A 278 31.64 -12.19 36.89
CA SER A 278 31.47 -11.55 35.58
C SER A 278 31.97 -10.10 35.61
N PHE A 279 32.43 -9.58 34.48
CA PHE A 279 32.95 -8.22 34.40
C PHE A 279 32.71 -7.61 33.02
N LYS A 280 32.69 -6.27 32.96
CA LYS A 280 32.70 -5.54 31.69
C LYS A 280 34.15 -5.45 31.18
N PRO A 281 34.44 -5.82 29.92
CA PRO A 281 35.79 -5.68 29.36
C PRO A 281 36.29 -4.23 29.40
N ILE A 282 37.61 -4.07 29.40
CA ILE A 282 38.24 -2.74 29.38
C ILE A 282 38.41 -2.29 27.93
N PHE A 283 37.66 -1.27 27.56
CA PHE A 283 37.80 -0.60 26.27
C PHE A 283 38.80 0.56 26.42
N LYS A 284 39.91 0.48 25.69
CA LYS A 284 40.90 1.55 25.67
C LYS A 284 40.36 2.72 24.83
N ASP A 285 40.73 3.94 25.21
CA ASP A 285 40.17 5.22 24.75
C ASP A 285 38.75 5.54 25.23
N ARG A 286 38.43 6.84 25.32
CA ARG A 286 37.11 7.35 25.75
C ARG A 286 36.03 7.26 24.65
N LEU A 287 36.23 6.42 23.65
CA LEU A 287 35.22 6.20 22.60
C LEU A 287 34.05 5.43 23.21
N LYS A 288 32.83 5.95 23.02
CA LYS A 288 31.61 5.25 23.46
C LYS A 288 31.34 4.11 22.48
N MET A 289 31.65 2.89 22.89
CA MET A 289 31.40 1.68 22.11
C MET A 289 29.90 1.35 22.05
N ASN A 290 29.44 0.89 20.88
CA ASN A 290 28.09 0.36 20.66
C ASN A 290 28.16 -0.93 19.82
N ALA A 291 28.45 -2.06 20.47
CA ALA A 291 28.80 -3.30 19.80
C ALA A 291 27.64 -3.88 18.96
N SER A 292 28.00 -4.29 17.74
CA SER A 292 27.11 -5.00 16.81
C SER A 292 27.31 -6.51 16.89
N LYS A 293 28.56 -6.94 16.86
CA LYS A 293 28.95 -8.34 16.79
C LYS A 293 30.26 -8.55 17.52
N ILE A 294 30.36 -9.69 18.22
CA ILE A 294 31.59 -10.18 18.83
C ILE A 294 31.95 -11.53 18.20
N TYR A 295 33.24 -11.76 17.99
CA TYR A 295 33.76 -12.94 17.33
C TYR A 295 35.13 -13.33 17.90
N PHE A 296 35.27 -14.60 18.27
CA PHE A 296 36.51 -15.17 18.78
C PHE A 296 36.88 -16.39 17.92
N PRO A 297 37.82 -16.25 16.97
CA PRO A 297 38.32 -17.39 16.20
C PRO A 297 39.08 -18.40 17.07
N ASP A 298 39.69 -17.94 18.16
CA ASP A 298 40.41 -18.76 19.14
C ASP A 298 40.24 -18.19 20.57
N GLU A 299 40.86 -18.81 21.58
CA GLU A 299 40.67 -18.39 22.99
C GLU A 299 41.38 -17.07 23.34
N LEU A 300 42.35 -16.63 22.54
CA LEU A 300 43.19 -15.48 22.83
C LEU A 300 42.81 -14.25 22.00
N ASN A 301 42.55 -14.45 20.71
CA ASN A 301 42.27 -13.39 19.76
C ASN A 301 40.76 -13.15 19.67
N GLY A 302 40.35 -11.92 19.97
CA GLY A 302 38.96 -11.49 19.97
C GLY A 302 38.76 -10.24 19.15
N TYR A 303 37.60 -10.16 18.50
CA TYR A 303 37.22 -9.02 17.69
C TYR A 303 35.80 -8.58 18.02
N ILE A 304 35.59 -7.27 18.20
CA ILE A 304 34.27 -6.66 18.29
C ILE A 304 34.15 -5.63 17.17
N VAL A 305 33.01 -5.62 16.50
CA VAL A 305 32.68 -4.58 15.53
C VAL A 305 31.47 -3.81 16.04
N ASP A 306 31.45 -2.50 15.79
CA ASP A 306 30.44 -1.61 16.36
C ASP A 306 29.68 -0.79 15.30
N GLU A 307 28.61 -0.14 15.76
CA GLU A 307 27.74 0.68 14.92
C GLU A 307 28.39 2.01 14.50
N SER A 308 29.57 2.34 15.03
CA SER A 308 30.30 3.59 14.72
C SER A 308 31.35 3.46 13.62
N GLY A 309 31.53 2.24 13.09
CA GLY A 309 32.55 1.88 12.11
C GLY A 309 33.91 1.58 12.72
N THR A 310 33.94 1.16 13.99
CA THR A 310 35.16 0.80 14.72
C THR A 310 35.26 -0.72 14.87
N VAL A 311 36.47 -1.23 14.67
CA VAL A 311 36.85 -2.61 14.98
C VAL A 311 37.71 -2.58 16.23
N TRP A 312 37.38 -3.42 17.19
CA TRP A 312 38.08 -3.54 18.45
C TRP A 312 38.78 -4.88 18.50
N THR A 313 40.09 -4.87 18.71
CA THR A 313 40.93 -6.07 18.73
C THR A 313 41.38 -6.38 20.16
N SER A 314 41.36 -7.65 20.52
CA SER A 314 41.93 -8.18 21.75
C SER A 314 42.84 -9.36 21.43
N ASN A 315 43.95 -9.46 22.16
CA ASN A 315 44.92 -10.55 22.10
C ASN A 315 45.18 -11.14 23.49
N ASP A 316 44.27 -10.91 24.44
CA ASP A 316 44.37 -11.38 25.82
C ASP A 316 43.15 -12.21 26.24
N GLY A 317 42.32 -12.66 25.30
CA GLY A 317 41.08 -13.40 25.59
C GLY A 317 39.90 -12.48 25.95
N GLY A 318 39.97 -11.20 25.55
CA GLY A 318 38.90 -10.23 25.70
C GLY A 318 38.88 -9.49 27.04
N PHE A 319 40.00 -9.40 27.76
CA PHE A 319 40.09 -8.52 28.94
C PHE A 319 40.28 -7.06 28.52
N ASN A 320 41.15 -6.82 27.54
CA ASN A 320 41.39 -5.50 26.96
C ASN A 320 41.06 -5.49 25.47
N PHE A 321 40.38 -4.43 25.04
CA PHE A 321 40.06 -4.17 23.63
C PHE A 321 40.64 -2.83 23.18
N TYR A 322 41.27 -2.83 22.01
CA TYR A 322 41.90 -1.67 21.40
C TYR A 322 41.13 -1.25 20.14
N PRO A 323 40.70 0.02 20.02
CA PRO A 323 39.91 0.48 18.88
C PRO A 323 40.76 0.77 17.65
N ASN A 324 40.23 0.43 16.48
CA ASN A 324 40.70 0.87 15.17
C ASN A 324 39.48 1.34 14.35
N ARG A 325 39.31 2.66 14.21
CA ARG A 325 38.17 3.23 13.49
C ARG A 325 38.46 3.29 12.00
N LEU A 326 37.71 2.52 11.22
CA LEU A 326 37.92 2.39 9.78
C LEU A 326 36.97 3.28 8.96
N THR A 327 35.78 3.56 9.51
CA THR A 327 34.72 4.30 8.82
C THR A 327 33.75 4.94 9.82
N HIS A 328 32.73 5.61 9.30
CA HIS A 328 31.57 6.10 10.04
C HIS A 328 30.33 5.21 9.87
N LEU A 329 30.41 4.19 8.99
CA LEU A 329 29.32 3.26 8.70
C LEU A 329 29.31 2.10 9.69
N ALA A 330 28.13 1.62 10.07
CA ALA A 330 28.01 0.50 11.00
C ALA A 330 28.54 -0.80 10.38
N PHE A 331 29.29 -1.56 11.18
CA PHE A 331 29.62 -2.95 10.87
C PHE A 331 28.60 -3.90 11.50
N HIS A 332 28.26 -4.97 10.79
CA HIS A 332 27.26 -5.95 11.22
C HIS A 332 27.85 -7.32 11.50
N ASP A 333 28.90 -7.71 10.77
CA ASP A 333 29.51 -9.02 10.91
C ASP A 333 31.01 -9.00 10.61
N ILE A 334 31.70 -9.99 11.15
CA ILE A 334 33.14 -10.19 11.00
C ILE A 334 33.42 -11.69 10.89
N HIS A 335 34.37 -12.05 10.04
CA HIS A 335 34.77 -13.44 9.84
C HIS A 335 36.27 -13.56 9.56
N LYS A 336 36.94 -14.51 10.22
CA LYS A 336 38.33 -14.89 9.94
C LYS A 336 38.32 -16.20 9.14
N THR A 337 38.92 -16.17 7.97
CA THR A 337 39.11 -17.35 7.11
C THR A 337 40.12 -18.31 7.73
N ILE A 338 40.12 -19.56 7.28
CA ILE A 338 41.11 -20.56 7.71
C ILE A 338 42.55 -20.12 7.36
N ASN A 339 42.73 -19.36 6.29
CA ASN A 339 44.02 -18.83 5.86
C ASN A 339 44.49 -17.62 6.69
N GLY A 340 43.70 -17.19 7.69
CA GLY A 340 44.05 -16.11 8.61
C GLY A 340 43.57 -14.72 8.22
N GLU A 341 43.01 -14.56 7.01
CA GLU A 341 42.48 -13.27 6.53
C GLU A 341 41.15 -12.94 7.22
N ILE A 342 40.96 -11.67 7.56
CA ILE A 342 39.78 -11.19 8.26
C ILE A 342 38.96 -10.30 7.34
N PHE A 343 37.65 -10.51 7.33
CA PHE A 343 36.71 -9.72 6.55
C PHE A 343 35.66 -9.08 7.45
N LEU A 344 35.29 -7.84 7.13
CA LEU A 344 34.24 -7.08 7.79
C LEU A 344 33.14 -6.77 6.80
N ALA A 345 31.89 -6.93 7.22
CA ALA A 345 30.71 -6.61 6.43
C ALA A 345 29.80 -5.66 7.22
N GLY A 346 29.27 -4.64 6.54
CA GLY A 346 28.44 -3.62 7.16
C GLY A 346 27.50 -2.89 6.21
N GLU A 347 27.05 -1.72 6.66
CA GLU A 347 26.11 -0.87 5.93
C GLU A 347 26.74 -0.24 4.68
N ARG A 348 25.89 0.07 3.70
CA ARG A 348 26.23 0.76 2.44
C ARG A 348 27.41 0.16 1.69
N GLY A 349 27.52 -1.16 1.71
CA GLY A 349 28.58 -1.86 1.02
C GLY A 349 29.94 -1.75 1.70
N ALA A 350 29.97 -1.42 3.00
CA ALA A 350 31.18 -1.47 3.81
C ALA A 350 31.69 -2.91 3.83
N LEU A 351 32.77 -3.14 3.09
CA LEU A 351 33.48 -4.41 3.01
C LEU A 351 34.96 -4.11 3.14
N TYR A 352 35.62 -4.73 4.12
CA TYR A 352 37.03 -4.55 4.38
C TYR A 352 37.71 -5.90 4.58
N ARG A 353 38.99 -5.97 4.22
CA ARG A 353 39.84 -7.14 4.36
C ARG A 353 41.13 -6.76 5.09
N SER A 354 41.57 -7.61 6.00
CA SER A 354 42.87 -7.54 6.65
C SER A 354 43.63 -8.85 6.45
N THR A 355 44.92 -8.74 6.18
CA THR A 355 45.85 -9.88 6.01
C THR A 355 46.87 -9.97 7.14
N ASP A 356 46.78 -9.10 8.14
CA ASP A 356 47.75 -8.93 9.22
C ASP A 356 47.06 -8.90 10.60
N GLU A 357 46.03 -9.74 10.76
CA GLU A 357 45.27 -9.93 12.00
C GLU A 357 44.49 -8.71 12.50
N GLY A 358 44.16 -7.78 11.60
CA GLY A 358 43.35 -6.59 11.89
C GLY A 358 44.17 -5.34 12.18
N ASN A 359 45.49 -5.38 11.99
CA ASN A 359 46.36 -4.21 12.15
C ASN A 359 46.15 -3.20 11.02
N THR A 360 46.06 -3.67 9.77
CA THR A 360 45.76 -2.86 8.59
C THR A 360 44.59 -3.42 7.80
N TRP A 361 43.88 -2.54 7.09
CA TRP A 361 42.63 -2.85 6.40
C TRP A 361 42.60 -2.26 4.99
N ILE A 362 42.16 -3.07 4.04
CA ILE A 362 41.93 -2.71 2.64
C ILE A 362 40.41 -2.68 2.42
N GLN A 363 39.90 -1.61 1.82
CA GLN A 363 38.47 -1.48 1.50
C GLN A 363 38.16 -2.14 0.14
N LEU A 364 37.21 -3.09 0.12
CA LEU A 364 36.75 -3.83 -1.06
C LEU A 364 35.33 -3.40 -1.49
N SER A 365 34.90 -2.19 -1.11
CA SER A 365 33.49 -1.80 -1.00
C SER A 365 32.65 -2.05 -2.26
N HIS A 366 31.46 -2.65 -2.03
CA HIS A 366 30.43 -2.83 -3.05
C HIS A 366 29.18 -2.02 -2.66
N LYS A 367 29.12 -0.73 -3.05
CA LYS A 367 28.17 0.32 -2.58
C LYS A 367 26.65 0.06 -2.75
N ARG A 368 26.25 -1.12 -3.23
CA ARG A 368 24.87 -1.43 -3.58
C ARG A 368 24.03 -1.97 -2.42
N TYR A 369 24.62 -2.65 -1.43
CA TYR A 369 23.87 -3.46 -0.47
C TYR A 369 24.30 -3.24 0.98
N ASN A 370 23.38 -3.40 1.93
CA ASN A 370 23.71 -3.48 3.36
C ASN A 370 23.99 -4.95 3.70
N PHE A 371 25.22 -5.28 4.06
CA PHE A 371 25.63 -6.67 4.31
C PHE A 371 25.47 -7.03 5.78
N ILE A 372 24.69 -8.06 6.06
CA ILE A 372 24.35 -8.49 7.42
C ILE A 372 25.15 -9.70 7.91
N ARG A 373 25.72 -10.49 6.99
CA ARG A 373 26.55 -11.65 7.32
C ARG A 373 27.68 -11.86 6.32
N ILE A 374 28.79 -12.39 6.79
CA ILE A 374 29.92 -12.85 5.99
C ILE A 374 30.44 -14.19 6.50
N TRP A 375 30.74 -15.12 5.60
CA TRP A 375 31.39 -16.38 5.93
C TRP A 375 32.23 -16.88 4.75
N SER A 376 33.09 -17.87 5.02
CA SER A 376 33.95 -18.47 4.00
C SER A 376 33.88 -19.98 4.00
N PHE A 377 34.08 -20.58 2.84
CA PHE A 377 34.39 -21.99 2.69
C PHE A 377 35.76 -22.14 2.03
N THR A 378 36.65 -22.92 2.63
CA THR A 378 37.97 -23.20 2.05
C THR A 378 37.95 -24.59 1.43
N GLY A 379 38.03 -24.65 0.10
CA GLY A 379 38.27 -25.87 -0.64
C GLY A 379 39.76 -26.23 -0.68
N THR A 380 40.13 -27.20 -1.51
CA THR A 380 41.54 -27.61 -1.69
C THR A 380 42.41 -26.51 -2.30
N ASP A 381 41.85 -25.70 -3.21
CA ASP A 381 42.61 -24.75 -4.03
C ASP A 381 42.08 -23.31 -3.99
N ILE A 382 40.84 -23.09 -3.55
CA ILE A 382 40.19 -21.77 -3.53
C ILE A 382 39.40 -21.55 -2.23
N THR A 383 39.45 -20.31 -1.73
CA THR A 383 38.56 -19.82 -0.67
C THR A 383 37.40 -19.09 -1.31
N GLU A 384 36.20 -19.61 -1.10
CA GLU A 384 34.95 -18.99 -1.53
C GLU A 384 34.40 -18.16 -0.37
N LEU A 385 34.13 -16.89 -0.64
CA LEU A 385 33.51 -15.97 0.31
C LEU A 385 32.05 -15.79 -0.03
N PHE A 386 31.23 -15.68 1.00
CA PHE A 386 29.80 -15.45 0.87
C PHE A 386 29.39 -14.25 1.71
N LEU A 387 28.53 -13.43 1.13
CA LEU A 387 27.91 -12.28 1.79
C LEU A 387 26.40 -12.44 1.75
N MET A 388 25.73 -12.15 2.84
CA MET A 388 24.27 -12.00 2.86
C MET A 388 23.89 -10.55 3.07
N ASP A 389 22.99 -10.02 2.24
CA ASP A 389 22.45 -8.67 2.39
C ASP A 389 21.22 -8.62 3.32
N SER A 390 20.76 -7.40 3.61
CA SER A 390 19.61 -7.14 4.48
C SER A 390 18.27 -7.70 3.96
N LEU A 391 18.21 -8.08 2.68
CA LEU A 391 17.05 -8.70 2.01
C LEU A 391 17.15 -10.24 2.01
N GLY A 392 18.30 -10.79 2.38
CA GLY A 392 18.57 -12.23 2.37
C GLY A 392 19.13 -12.74 1.05
N ASN A 393 19.53 -11.86 0.13
CA ASN A 393 20.30 -12.26 -1.05
C ASN A 393 21.69 -12.69 -0.60
N ILE A 394 22.21 -13.75 -1.22
CA ILE A 394 23.56 -14.23 -1.00
C ILE A 394 24.39 -13.91 -2.24
N LEU A 395 25.54 -13.28 -2.04
CA LEU A 395 26.57 -13.08 -3.05
C LEU A 395 27.72 -14.05 -2.78
N ILE A 396 28.41 -14.47 -3.84
CA ILE A 396 29.63 -15.28 -3.76
C ILE A 396 30.80 -14.54 -4.42
N SER A 397 31.98 -14.67 -3.83
CA SER A 397 33.26 -14.27 -4.42
C SER A 397 34.21 -15.47 -4.38
N THR A 398 34.92 -15.69 -5.49
CA THR A 398 35.96 -16.73 -5.62
C THR A 398 37.37 -16.14 -5.71
N ASP A 399 37.47 -14.81 -5.58
CA ASP A 399 38.69 -14.03 -5.76
C ASP A 399 38.97 -13.13 -4.53
N LEU A 400 38.64 -13.66 -3.34
CA LEU A 400 38.90 -13.01 -2.05
C LEU A 400 38.23 -11.63 -1.89
N GLY A 401 37.05 -11.47 -2.48
CA GLY A 401 36.17 -10.32 -2.27
C GLY A 401 36.35 -9.19 -3.28
N GLU A 402 37.19 -9.37 -4.30
CA GLU A 402 37.38 -8.39 -5.38
C GLU A 402 36.13 -8.30 -6.28
N HIS A 403 35.54 -9.44 -6.64
CA HIS A 403 34.30 -9.49 -7.43
C HIS A 403 33.22 -10.33 -6.74
N TRP A 404 31.99 -9.82 -6.77
CA TRP A 404 30.82 -10.44 -6.16
C TRP A 404 29.77 -10.77 -7.21
N ASN A 405 29.38 -12.03 -7.25
CA ASN A 405 28.33 -12.53 -8.13
C ASN A 405 27.09 -12.91 -7.31
N PRO A 406 25.87 -12.62 -7.78
CA PRO A 406 24.65 -13.14 -7.17
C PRO A 406 24.72 -14.66 -7.11
N PHE A 407 24.67 -15.21 -5.89
CA PHE A 407 24.63 -16.63 -5.65
C PHE A 407 23.20 -17.09 -5.43
N TYR A 408 22.44 -16.42 -4.57
CA TYR A 408 21.06 -16.80 -4.26
C TYR A 408 20.19 -15.58 -3.98
N THR A 409 18.95 -15.61 -4.46
CA THR A 409 17.92 -14.60 -4.16
C THR A 409 16.67 -15.32 -3.65
N PRO A 410 16.17 -15.02 -2.44
CA PRO A 410 15.00 -15.69 -1.90
C PRO A 410 13.75 -15.39 -2.74
N MET A 411 12.95 -16.42 -3.01
CA MET A 411 11.70 -16.26 -3.77
C MET A 411 10.63 -15.52 -2.98
N ASN A 412 10.54 -15.70 -1.65
CA ASN A 412 9.53 -15.11 -0.79
C ASN A 412 10.09 -14.83 0.62
N GLY A 413 9.98 -13.57 1.06
CA GLY A 413 10.32 -13.15 2.42
C GLY A 413 11.83 -13.08 2.70
N LYS A 414 12.18 -12.38 3.77
CA LYS A 414 13.58 -12.23 4.19
C LYS A 414 14.09 -13.51 4.85
N LEU A 415 15.33 -13.88 4.55
CA LEU A 415 16.07 -14.91 5.27
C LEU A 415 16.82 -14.31 6.46
N TRP A 416 16.84 -15.05 7.58
CA TRP A 416 17.54 -14.65 8.81
C TRP A 416 18.82 -15.44 9.03
N ALA A 417 18.84 -16.71 8.62
CA ALA A 417 20.04 -17.53 8.68
C ALA A 417 20.04 -18.60 7.57
N ASN A 418 21.23 -19.06 7.22
CA ASN A 418 21.49 -20.15 6.28
C ASN A 418 22.51 -21.14 6.88
N LEU A 419 22.46 -22.38 6.43
CA LEU A 419 23.33 -23.45 6.89
C LEU A 419 23.64 -24.38 5.72
N LEU A 420 24.93 -24.61 5.47
CA LEU A 420 25.38 -25.56 4.47
C LEU A 420 25.12 -27.00 4.95
N LEU A 421 24.27 -27.75 4.22
CA LEU A 421 23.95 -29.14 4.54
C LEU A 421 24.90 -30.12 3.86
N GLU A 422 25.15 -29.90 2.57
CA GLU A 422 25.93 -30.81 1.72
C GLU A 422 26.65 -30.02 0.62
N ARG A 423 27.90 -30.40 0.34
CA ARG A 423 28.64 -29.99 -0.85
C ARG A 423 29.12 -31.26 -1.55
N LYS A 424 28.63 -31.52 -2.75
CA LYS A 424 29.02 -32.68 -3.56
C LYS A 424 30.28 -32.35 -4.38
N GLU A 425 31.04 -33.37 -4.75
CA GLU A 425 32.27 -33.24 -5.55
C GLU A 425 32.03 -32.56 -6.91
N ASN A 426 30.82 -32.70 -7.48
CA ASN A 426 30.42 -32.03 -8.72
C ASN A 426 30.09 -30.54 -8.55
N GLY A 427 30.37 -29.95 -7.37
CA GLY A 427 30.08 -28.56 -7.06
C GLY A 427 28.63 -28.27 -6.68
N GLN A 428 27.77 -29.30 -6.56
CA GLN A 428 26.39 -29.08 -6.08
C GLN A 428 26.37 -28.74 -4.60
N ILE A 429 25.62 -27.70 -4.26
CA ILE A 429 25.51 -27.17 -2.89
C ILE A 429 24.05 -27.28 -2.46
N LYS A 430 23.85 -27.76 -1.24
CA LYS A 430 22.56 -27.82 -0.57
C LYS A 430 22.58 -26.95 0.66
N ILE A 431 21.73 -25.93 0.68
CA ILE A 431 21.65 -24.93 1.75
C ILE A 431 20.28 -25.01 2.41
N LEU A 432 20.27 -25.15 3.73
CA LEU A 432 19.08 -24.92 4.54
C LEU A 432 18.96 -23.43 4.84
N ASN A 433 17.75 -22.90 4.73
CA ASN A 433 17.46 -21.50 5.02
C ASN A 433 16.31 -21.43 6.02
N ILE A 434 16.42 -20.48 6.95
CA ILE A 434 15.34 -20.10 7.83
C ILE A 434 15.06 -18.60 7.68
N GLY A 435 13.79 -18.23 7.80
CA GLY A 435 13.37 -16.87 7.49
C GLY A 435 12.09 -16.42 8.17
N GLU A 436 11.52 -15.37 7.59
CA GLU A 436 10.24 -14.82 8.01
C GLU A 436 9.11 -15.86 7.93
N TYR A 437 8.00 -15.63 8.63
CA TYR A 437 6.80 -16.48 8.59
C TYR A 437 7.03 -17.99 8.81
N ARG A 438 7.90 -18.35 9.76
CA ARG A 438 8.32 -19.74 10.04
C ARG A 438 8.87 -20.47 8.82
N THR A 439 9.41 -19.73 7.85
CA THR A 439 9.90 -20.32 6.61
C THR A 439 11.11 -21.19 6.90
N ILE A 440 11.04 -22.44 6.44
CA ILE A 440 12.17 -23.35 6.32
C ILE A 440 12.20 -23.80 4.87
N SER A 441 13.28 -23.50 4.17
CA SER A 441 13.46 -23.89 2.78
C SER A 441 14.84 -24.48 2.55
N VAL A 442 14.92 -25.36 1.56
CA VAL A 442 16.16 -25.98 1.12
C VAL A 442 16.40 -25.56 -0.32
N THR A 443 17.57 -24.97 -0.53
CA THR A 443 18.01 -24.55 -1.85
C THR A 443 19.10 -25.50 -2.34
N GLU A 444 18.89 -26.08 -3.51
CA GLU A 444 19.85 -26.96 -4.18
C GLU A 444 20.29 -26.33 -5.51
N SER A 445 21.59 -26.41 -5.83
CA SER A 445 22.06 -26.03 -7.16
C SER A 445 21.79 -27.16 -8.16
N LYS A 446 20.95 -26.89 -9.16
CA LYS A 446 20.58 -27.80 -10.24
C LYS A 446 20.78 -27.11 -11.59
N ASP A 447 21.62 -27.67 -12.45
CA ASP A 447 21.87 -27.18 -13.81
C ASP A 447 22.24 -25.67 -13.86
N GLN A 448 23.14 -25.23 -12.97
CA GLN A 448 23.57 -23.83 -12.80
C GLN A 448 22.48 -22.85 -12.30
N LYS A 449 21.29 -23.34 -11.94
CA LYS A 449 20.22 -22.55 -11.30
C LYS A 449 19.93 -23.08 -9.91
N PHE A 450 19.52 -22.20 -9.01
CA PHE A 450 19.08 -22.59 -7.68
C PHE A 450 17.60 -22.97 -7.70
N ALA A 451 17.30 -24.18 -7.24
CA ALA A 451 15.93 -24.62 -7.01
C ALA A 451 15.66 -24.60 -5.51
N THR A 452 14.74 -23.73 -5.08
CA THR A 452 14.31 -23.64 -3.69
C THR A 452 13.08 -24.51 -3.47
N THR A 453 13.17 -25.43 -2.51
CA THR A 453 12.07 -26.26 -2.03
C THR A 453 11.63 -25.75 -0.67
N LEU A 454 10.35 -25.40 -0.53
CA LEU A 454 9.77 -24.98 0.75
C LEU A 454 9.40 -26.22 1.56
N ILE A 455 9.93 -26.35 2.77
CA ILE A 455 9.61 -27.47 3.67
C ILE A 455 8.43 -27.10 4.56
N THR A 456 8.50 -25.92 5.20
CA THR A 456 7.44 -25.44 6.12
C THR A 456 7.36 -23.91 6.09
N GLY A 457 6.20 -23.39 6.50
CA GLY A 457 5.98 -21.95 6.68
C GLY A 457 5.85 -21.20 5.37
N GLY A 458 6.22 -19.92 5.38
CA GLY A 458 6.09 -19.02 4.24
C GLY A 458 4.79 -18.20 4.27
N ASP A 459 4.70 -17.25 3.34
CA ASP A 459 3.51 -16.40 3.17
C ASP A 459 2.39 -17.23 2.50
N SER A 460 1.59 -17.92 3.30
CA SER A 460 0.47 -18.71 2.79
C SER A 460 -0.76 -17.82 2.58
N VAL A 461 -1.28 -17.83 1.35
CA VAL A 461 -2.39 -16.96 0.88
C VAL A 461 -3.66 -17.04 1.73
N PHE A 462 -3.92 -18.17 2.39
CA PHE A 462 -5.15 -18.42 3.16
C PHE A 462 -5.04 -18.11 4.67
N THR A 463 -3.99 -17.43 5.12
CA THR A 463 -3.92 -17.00 6.53
C THR A 463 -4.71 -15.72 6.78
N ILE A 464 -5.14 -15.54 8.03
CA ILE A 464 -5.78 -14.29 8.48
C ILE A 464 -4.84 -13.09 8.26
N TYR A 465 -3.52 -13.28 8.43
CA TYR A 465 -2.49 -12.30 8.10
C TYR A 465 -2.57 -11.84 6.64
N SER A 466 -2.54 -12.77 5.68
CA SER A 466 -2.57 -12.42 4.26
C SER A 466 -3.90 -11.75 3.87
N PHE A 467 -5.02 -12.18 4.46
CA PHE A 467 -6.32 -11.52 4.27
C PHE A 467 -6.31 -10.07 4.80
N LEU A 468 -5.84 -9.85 6.03
CA LEU A 468 -5.75 -8.50 6.60
C LEU A 468 -4.80 -7.60 5.81
N ARG A 469 -3.66 -8.15 5.38
CA ARG A 469 -2.66 -7.44 4.56
C ARG A 469 -3.24 -6.92 3.24
N ILE A 470 -4.19 -7.63 2.63
CA ILE A 470 -4.89 -7.19 1.41
C ILE A 470 -6.06 -6.27 1.75
N LEU A 471 -6.88 -6.63 2.75
CA LEU A 471 -8.11 -5.91 3.08
C LEU A 471 -7.82 -4.49 3.59
N PHE A 472 -6.82 -4.29 4.45
CA PHE A 472 -6.56 -2.99 5.05
C PHE A 472 -6.21 -1.91 4.01
N PRO A 473 -5.25 -2.12 3.08
CA PRO A 473 -4.98 -1.17 2.00
C PRO A 473 -6.21 -0.88 1.14
N LEU A 474 -6.99 -1.90 0.78
CA LEU A 474 -8.23 -1.73 0.00
C LEU A 474 -9.25 -0.86 0.74
N SER A 475 -9.45 -1.14 2.03
CA SER A 475 -10.33 -0.34 2.88
C SER A 475 -9.84 1.10 3.04
N GLY A 476 -8.52 1.30 3.14
CA GLY A 476 -7.90 2.62 3.23
C GLY A 476 -8.09 3.45 1.96
N ILE A 477 -7.86 2.85 0.79
CA ILE A 477 -8.11 3.48 -0.52
C ILE A 477 -9.59 3.84 -0.66
N TRP A 478 -10.48 2.91 -0.30
CA TRP A 478 -11.93 3.14 -0.33
C TRP A 478 -12.34 4.28 0.62
N LEU A 479 -11.86 4.29 1.86
CA LEU A 479 -12.14 5.36 2.84
C LEU A 479 -11.58 6.71 2.40
N PHE A 480 -10.41 6.73 1.77
CA PHE A 480 -9.81 7.95 1.22
C PHE A 480 -10.70 8.57 0.15
N PHE A 481 -11.12 7.79 -0.87
CA PHE A 481 -12.01 8.31 -1.91
C PHE A 481 -13.42 8.63 -1.38
N LEU A 482 -13.93 7.85 -0.42
CA LEU A 482 -15.19 8.14 0.27
C LEU A 482 -15.14 9.51 0.94
N SER A 483 -14.05 9.80 1.65
CA SER A 483 -13.80 11.08 2.31
C SER A 483 -13.72 12.22 1.29
N LEU A 484 -12.98 12.04 0.19
CA LEU A 484 -12.90 13.04 -0.88
C LEU A 484 -14.28 13.38 -1.45
N TYR A 485 -15.07 12.36 -1.82
CA TYR A 485 -16.37 12.56 -2.46
C TYR A 485 -17.47 13.01 -1.49
N SER A 486 -17.31 12.76 -0.19
CA SER A 486 -18.28 13.19 0.82
C SER A 486 -17.98 14.57 1.41
N LEU A 487 -16.70 14.96 1.53
CA LEU A 487 -16.29 16.15 2.26
C LEU A 487 -15.94 17.35 1.37
N ILE A 488 -15.45 17.12 0.16
CA ILE A 488 -15.00 18.21 -0.73
C ILE A 488 -16.15 18.96 -1.38
N PRO A 489 -17.18 18.31 -1.97
CA PRO A 489 -18.28 19.03 -2.58
C PRO A 489 -18.98 19.95 -1.58
N ASN A 490 -19.45 21.11 -2.02
CA ASN A 490 -20.24 22.00 -1.18
C ASN A 490 -21.73 21.60 -1.13
N THR A 491 -21.99 20.30 -0.95
CA THR A 491 -23.34 19.74 -0.81
C THR A 491 -23.29 18.50 0.07
N LYS A 492 -24.44 18.12 0.63
CA LYS A 492 -24.58 16.89 1.41
C LYS A 492 -24.71 15.70 0.46
N VAL A 493 -23.60 15.00 0.23
CA VAL A 493 -23.58 13.79 -0.60
C VAL A 493 -24.02 12.58 0.26
N PRO A 494 -25.01 11.79 -0.16
CA PRO A 494 -25.41 10.60 0.59
C PRO A 494 -24.31 9.54 0.56
N LEU A 495 -24.02 8.93 1.72
CA LEU A 495 -22.94 7.94 1.87
C LEU A 495 -23.07 6.74 0.93
N LYS A 496 -24.30 6.35 0.56
CA LYS A 496 -24.52 5.25 -0.40
C LYS A 496 -23.97 5.59 -1.80
N ALA A 497 -24.13 6.83 -2.26
CA ALA A 497 -23.64 7.23 -3.57
C ALA A 497 -22.10 7.39 -3.56
N SER A 498 -21.55 8.05 -2.53
CA SER A 498 -20.11 8.24 -2.41
C SER A 498 -19.36 6.94 -2.17
N SER A 499 -19.96 5.96 -1.47
CA SER A 499 -19.40 4.63 -1.27
C SER A 499 -19.21 3.87 -2.58
N VAL A 500 -20.20 3.91 -3.47
CA VAL A 500 -20.13 3.25 -4.79
C VAL A 500 -19.11 3.96 -5.68
N GLY A 501 -19.15 5.30 -5.72
CA GLY A 501 -18.14 6.08 -6.45
C GLY A 501 -16.73 5.79 -5.97
N ALA A 502 -16.50 5.78 -4.66
CA ALA A 502 -15.21 5.44 -4.05
C ALA A 502 -14.74 4.01 -4.37
N ALA A 503 -15.64 3.03 -4.38
CA ALA A 503 -15.29 1.65 -4.73
C ALA A 503 -14.85 1.55 -6.20
N VAL A 504 -15.60 2.17 -7.12
CA VAL A 504 -15.23 2.18 -8.55
C VAL A 504 -13.91 2.92 -8.77
N THR A 505 -13.72 4.09 -8.15
CA THR A 505 -12.45 4.82 -8.23
C THR A 505 -11.30 4.00 -7.69
N GLY A 506 -11.47 3.33 -6.55
CA GLY A 506 -10.45 2.48 -5.94
C GLY A 506 -10.00 1.36 -6.89
N VAL A 507 -10.93 0.70 -7.57
CA VAL A 507 -10.62 -0.33 -8.56
C VAL A 507 -9.85 0.26 -9.75
N ILE A 508 -10.32 1.36 -10.33
CA ILE A 508 -9.64 2.02 -11.46
C ILE A 508 -8.24 2.48 -11.06
N PHE A 509 -8.09 3.02 -9.85
CA PHE A 509 -6.82 3.45 -9.29
C PHE A 509 -5.83 2.28 -9.12
N LEU A 510 -6.27 1.11 -8.65
CA LEU A 510 -5.42 -0.07 -8.53
C LEU A 510 -5.00 -0.62 -9.90
N VAL A 511 -5.91 -0.66 -10.88
CA VAL A 511 -5.60 -1.04 -12.26
C VAL A 511 -4.59 -0.06 -12.87
N PHE A 512 -4.76 1.24 -12.61
CA PHE A 512 -3.82 2.26 -13.04
C PHE A 512 -2.44 2.05 -12.40
N LEU A 513 -2.35 1.82 -11.08
CA LEU A 513 -1.07 1.57 -10.41
C LEU A 513 -0.34 0.36 -10.99
N TRP A 514 -1.07 -0.74 -11.21
CA TRP A 514 -0.50 -1.95 -11.81
C TRP A 514 -0.01 -1.69 -13.24
N GLY A 515 -0.82 -1.07 -14.09
CA GLY A 515 -0.44 -0.73 -15.47
C GLY A 515 0.71 0.28 -15.54
N PHE A 516 0.72 1.26 -14.65
CA PHE A 516 1.78 2.27 -14.57
C PHE A 516 3.12 1.67 -14.11
N GLN A 517 3.09 0.70 -13.20
CA GLN A 517 4.28 -0.06 -12.80
C GLN A 517 4.86 -0.85 -13.98
N VAL A 518 4.02 -1.58 -14.73
CA VAL A 518 4.45 -2.32 -15.93
C VAL A 518 5.07 -1.38 -16.96
N TYR A 519 4.45 -0.21 -17.17
CA TYR A 519 4.96 0.82 -18.07
C TYR A 519 6.35 1.33 -17.64
N ILE A 520 6.56 1.65 -16.35
CA ILE A 520 7.85 2.11 -15.83
C ILE A 520 8.93 1.04 -16.00
N LEU A 521 8.62 -0.23 -15.68
CA LEU A 521 9.58 -1.34 -15.80
C LEU A 521 10.02 -1.53 -17.25
N SER A 522 9.06 -1.58 -18.18
CA SER A 522 9.35 -1.67 -19.61
C SER A 522 10.18 -0.49 -20.11
N PHE A 523 9.84 0.73 -19.69
CA PHE A 523 10.58 1.94 -20.07
C PHE A 523 12.00 1.98 -19.49
N THR A 524 12.20 1.40 -18.31
CA THR A 524 13.49 1.34 -17.62
C THR A 524 14.48 0.44 -18.37
N GLU A 525 14.04 -0.73 -18.81
CA GLU A 525 14.88 -1.70 -19.50
C GLU A 525 15.36 -1.22 -20.88
N THR A 526 14.52 -0.49 -21.64
CA THR A 526 14.84 -0.10 -23.02
C THR A 526 15.51 1.26 -23.18
N THR A 527 15.22 2.23 -22.31
CA THR A 527 15.48 3.66 -22.59
C THR A 527 16.28 4.40 -21.51
N MET A 528 16.42 3.83 -20.32
CA MET A 528 17.09 4.49 -19.19
C MET A 528 18.63 4.50 -19.30
N ILE A 529 19.21 3.83 -20.31
CA ILE A 529 20.66 3.86 -20.56
C ILE A 529 21.13 5.25 -21.03
N ILE A 530 20.27 6.04 -21.70
CA ILE A 530 20.67 7.30 -22.37
C ILE A 530 19.96 8.55 -21.79
N TYR A 531 18.73 8.45 -21.29
CA TYR A 531 17.92 9.61 -20.84
C TYR A 531 17.56 9.62 -19.34
N LYS A 532 18.47 9.11 -18.49
CA LYS A 532 18.30 8.82 -17.04
C LYS A 532 17.36 9.78 -16.28
N ALA A 533 17.66 11.08 -16.22
CA ALA A 533 16.87 12.05 -15.44
C ALA A 533 15.72 12.69 -16.23
N LEU A 534 15.89 12.90 -17.55
CA LEU A 534 14.95 13.66 -18.38
C LEU A 534 13.60 12.94 -18.55
N ALA A 535 13.63 11.60 -18.56
CA ALA A 535 12.43 10.79 -18.69
C ALA A 535 11.49 10.86 -17.46
N ALA A 536 12.01 11.25 -16.29
CA ALA A 536 11.18 11.38 -15.09
C ALA A 536 10.09 12.44 -15.24
N ILE A 537 10.37 13.54 -15.96
CA ILE A 537 9.43 14.66 -16.11
C ILE A 537 8.15 14.23 -16.86
N PRO A 538 8.21 13.68 -18.09
CA PRO A 538 6.99 13.24 -18.79
C PRO A 538 6.22 12.14 -18.06
N ILE A 539 6.93 11.18 -17.45
CA ILE A 539 6.33 10.08 -16.67
C ILE A 539 5.55 10.64 -15.48
N PHE A 540 6.16 11.58 -14.75
CA PHE A 540 5.53 12.25 -13.63
C PHE A 540 4.29 13.04 -14.05
N LEU A 541 4.38 13.82 -15.14
CA LEU A 541 3.26 14.59 -15.69
C LEU A 541 2.08 13.69 -16.08
N LEU A 542 2.37 12.56 -16.75
CA LEU A 542 1.37 11.56 -17.10
C LEU A 542 0.69 10.98 -15.87
N GLY A 543 1.45 10.70 -14.82
CA GLY A 543 0.95 10.22 -13.52
C GLY A 543 -0.05 11.19 -12.90
N VAL A 544 0.35 12.45 -12.70
CA VAL A 544 -0.52 13.48 -12.08
C VAL A 544 -1.79 13.72 -12.89
N TYR A 545 -1.67 13.75 -14.23
CA TYR A 545 -2.82 13.90 -15.11
C TYR A 545 -3.81 12.74 -15.00
N SER A 546 -3.30 11.51 -15.04
CA SER A 546 -4.11 10.30 -14.93
C SER A 546 -4.82 10.21 -13.57
N LEU A 547 -4.13 10.54 -12.48
CA LEU A 547 -4.73 10.60 -11.15
C LEU A 547 -5.86 11.63 -11.06
N SER A 548 -5.65 12.80 -11.66
CA SER A 548 -6.68 13.85 -11.71
C SER A 548 -7.92 13.38 -12.48
N LEU A 549 -7.75 12.64 -13.57
CA LEU A 549 -8.85 12.04 -14.33
C LEU A 549 -9.61 11.00 -13.52
N ILE A 550 -8.89 10.07 -12.87
CA ILE A 550 -9.49 8.99 -12.07
C ILE A 550 -10.34 9.57 -10.94
N VAL A 551 -9.81 10.57 -10.22
CA VAL A 551 -10.52 11.24 -9.13
C VAL A 551 -11.81 11.90 -9.64
N LEU A 552 -11.73 12.64 -10.75
CA LEU A 552 -12.90 13.34 -11.31
C LEU A 552 -13.93 12.38 -11.90
N PHE A 553 -13.50 11.28 -12.50
CA PHE A 553 -14.40 10.26 -13.03
C PHE A 553 -15.24 9.63 -11.92
N GLY A 554 -14.63 9.28 -10.78
CA GLY A 554 -15.38 8.79 -9.62
C GLY A 554 -16.31 9.82 -8.98
N ALA A 555 -15.91 11.09 -9.01
CA ALA A 555 -16.76 12.19 -8.56
C ALA A 555 -18.01 12.32 -9.46
N GLU A 556 -17.86 12.18 -10.78
CA GLU A 556 -18.97 12.18 -11.74
C GLU A 556 -19.92 11.00 -11.53
N ILE A 557 -19.40 9.78 -11.30
CA ILE A 557 -20.21 8.62 -10.93
C ILE A 557 -21.00 8.90 -9.65
N THR A 558 -20.35 9.46 -8.64
CA THR A 558 -21.01 9.81 -7.36
C THR A 558 -22.14 10.81 -7.58
N ALA A 559 -21.91 11.86 -8.38
CA ALA A 559 -22.91 12.87 -8.70
C ALA A 559 -24.09 12.30 -9.51
N CYS A 560 -23.82 11.39 -10.45
CA CYS A 560 -24.85 10.70 -11.24
C CYS A 560 -25.73 9.82 -10.34
N LEU A 561 -25.14 9.10 -9.39
CA LEU A 561 -25.89 8.28 -8.42
C LEU A 561 -26.71 9.13 -7.45
N GLN A 562 -26.20 10.31 -7.07
CA GLN A 562 -26.92 11.25 -6.22
C GLN A 562 -28.13 11.88 -6.93
N PHE A 563 -27.99 12.27 -8.20
CA PHE A 563 -29.03 12.94 -8.98
C PHE A 563 -29.53 12.09 -10.16
N ARG A 564 -29.93 10.85 -9.88
CA ARG A 564 -30.34 9.89 -10.91
C ARG A 564 -31.40 10.45 -11.88
N GLU A 565 -32.38 11.20 -11.37
CA GLU A 565 -33.47 11.80 -12.16
C GLU A 565 -32.98 12.84 -13.18
N ARG A 566 -31.97 13.63 -12.82
CA ARG A 566 -31.41 14.69 -13.69
C ARG A 566 -30.78 14.14 -14.97
N TYR A 567 -30.25 12.93 -14.90
CA TYR A 567 -29.56 12.27 -16.02
C TYR A 567 -30.47 11.29 -16.79
N ILE A 568 -31.62 10.91 -16.22
CA ILE A 568 -32.65 10.09 -16.89
C ILE A 568 -33.66 10.97 -17.65
N ALA A 569 -33.91 12.21 -17.21
CA ALA A 569 -34.85 13.13 -17.86
C ALA A 569 -34.61 13.37 -19.38
N PRO A 570 -33.37 13.44 -19.89
CA PRO A 570 -33.15 13.60 -21.34
C PRO A 570 -33.59 12.38 -22.17
N LEU A 571 -33.62 11.18 -21.58
CA LEU A 571 -34.15 9.98 -22.24
C LEU A 571 -35.67 10.05 -22.38
N HIS A 572 -36.38 10.60 -21.39
CA HIS A 572 -37.82 10.88 -21.49
C HIS A 572 -38.13 11.94 -22.57
N SER A 573 -37.32 13.00 -22.69
CA SER A 573 -37.55 14.02 -23.73
C SER A 573 -37.28 13.52 -25.16
N LEU A 574 -36.40 12.52 -25.33
CA LEU A 574 -36.19 11.85 -26.62
C LEU A 574 -37.35 10.90 -26.97
N GLU A 575 -38.03 10.36 -25.96
CA GLU A 575 -39.29 9.61 -26.13
C GLU A 575 -40.45 10.56 -26.50
N GLU A 576 -40.50 11.78 -25.95
CA GLU A 576 -41.48 12.81 -26.29
C GLU A 576 -41.29 13.37 -27.72
N MET A 577 -40.04 13.60 -28.17
CA MET A 577 -39.75 14.00 -29.56
C MET A 577 -40.14 12.93 -30.60
N ASN A 578 -40.29 11.67 -30.18
CA ASN A 578 -40.75 10.55 -31.03
C ASN A 578 -42.24 10.24 -30.85
N THR A 579 -43.03 11.13 -30.27
CA THR A 579 -44.47 11.05 -30.47
C THR A 579 -44.78 11.47 -31.91
N SER A 580 -44.91 10.49 -32.81
CA SER A 580 -45.46 10.73 -34.15
C SER A 580 -46.73 11.60 -34.00
N PRO A 581 -46.97 12.60 -34.87
CA PRO A 581 -48.19 13.43 -34.85
C PRO A 581 -49.48 12.59 -34.76
N SER A 582 -49.44 11.36 -35.30
CA SER A 582 -50.51 10.35 -35.17
C SER A 582 -50.82 9.93 -33.74
N ASN A 583 -49.81 9.83 -32.87
CA ASN A 583 -49.96 9.44 -31.48
C ASN A 583 -50.55 10.58 -30.65
N GLU A 584 -50.12 11.82 -30.88
CA GLU A 584 -50.68 12.97 -30.18
C GLU A 584 -52.16 13.20 -30.54
N PHE A 585 -52.48 13.14 -31.84
CA PHE A 585 -53.87 13.21 -32.31
C PHE A 585 -54.74 12.11 -31.68
N ARG A 586 -54.25 10.88 -31.63
CA ARG A 586 -54.96 9.75 -30.99
C ARG A 586 -55.21 10.02 -29.50
N LYS A 587 -54.21 10.52 -28.77
CA LYS A 587 -54.35 10.86 -27.34
C LYS A 587 -55.39 11.97 -27.13
N LEU A 588 -55.38 13.02 -27.94
CA LEU A 588 -56.37 14.11 -27.88
C LEU A 588 -57.79 13.60 -28.13
N ILE A 589 -57.99 12.76 -29.15
CA ILE A 589 -59.28 12.11 -29.44
C ILE A 589 -59.74 11.21 -28.30
N LEU A 590 -58.84 10.42 -27.70
CA LEU A 590 -59.17 9.54 -26.57
C LEU A 590 -59.57 10.34 -25.32
N THR A 591 -58.87 11.44 -25.02
CA THR A 591 -59.20 12.33 -23.91
C THR A 591 -60.54 13.02 -24.15
N LEU A 592 -60.79 13.53 -25.35
CA LEU A 592 -62.06 14.16 -25.72
C LEU A 592 -63.22 13.15 -25.66
N LYS A 593 -63.04 11.95 -26.22
CA LYS A 593 -64.01 10.84 -26.15
C LYS A 593 -64.35 10.48 -24.71
N SER A 594 -63.35 10.43 -23.83
CA SER A 594 -63.54 10.13 -22.42
C SER A 594 -64.38 11.20 -21.73
N ALA A 595 -64.15 12.48 -22.03
CA ALA A 595 -64.96 13.59 -21.51
C ALA A 595 -66.44 13.47 -21.94
N TYR A 596 -66.71 13.19 -23.22
CA TYR A 596 -68.07 12.97 -23.69
C TYR A 596 -68.74 11.72 -23.08
N LYS A 597 -67.99 10.63 -22.90
CA LYS A 597 -68.51 9.40 -22.29
C LYS A 597 -68.90 9.64 -20.82
N ILE A 598 -68.04 10.29 -20.04
CA ILE A 598 -68.32 10.66 -18.65
C ILE A 598 -69.55 11.58 -18.58
N GLN A 599 -69.63 12.58 -19.48
CA GLN A 599 -70.79 13.46 -19.54
C GLN A 599 -72.09 12.72 -19.89
N LYS A 600 -72.05 11.76 -20.83
CA LYS A 600 -73.20 10.93 -21.22
C LYS A 600 -73.67 10.02 -20.07
N GLU A 601 -72.75 9.36 -19.38
CA GLU A 601 -73.05 8.37 -18.33
C GLU A 601 -73.40 9.02 -16.99
N LYS A 602 -72.63 10.02 -16.56
CA LYS A 602 -72.73 10.60 -15.20
C LYS A 602 -73.37 12.00 -15.18
N LYS A 603 -73.55 12.67 -16.33
CA LYS A 603 -74.06 14.05 -16.43
C LYS A 603 -73.30 15.08 -15.59
N VAL A 604 -72.00 14.86 -15.35
CA VAL A 604 -71.11 15.77 -14.61
C VAL A 604 -69.88 16.15 -15.45
N PRO A 605 -69.21 17.28 -15.14
CA PRO A 605 -67.88 17.60 -15.67
C PRO A 605 -66.85 16.52 -15.32
N SER A 606 -65.83 16.36 -16.17
CA SER A 606 -64.80 15.32 -15.99
C SER A 606 -63.58 15.86 -15.27
N SER A 607 -63.13 15.18 -14.20
CA SER A 607 -61.86 15.51 -13.54
C SER A 607 -60.64 14.88 -14.25
N HIS A 608 -59.43 15.36 -13.99
CA HIS A 608 -58.20 14.76 -14.53
C HIS A 608 -58.06 13.26 -14.19
N VAL A 609 -58.41 12.88 -12.96
CA VAL A 609 -58.35 11.48 -12.48
C VAL A 609 -59.33 10.60 -13.26
N GLU A 610 -60.55 11.10 -13.49
CA GLU A 610 -61.56 10.36 -14.25
C GLU A 610 -61.17 10.24 -15.72
N LEU A 611 -60.66 11.32 -16.33
CA LEU A 611 -60.16 11.30 -17.71
C LEU A 611 -59.02 10.30 -17.89
N SER A 612 -58.08 10.24 -16.94
CA SER A 612 -57.01 9.23 -16.89
C SER A 612 -57.60 7.81 -16.86
N SER A 613 -58.52 7.56 -15.93
CA SER A 613 -59.11 6.23 -15.74
C SER A 613 -59.93 5.72 -16.94
N VAL A 614 -60.66 6.61 -17.63
CA VAL A 614 -61.53 6.25 -18.76
C VAL A 614 -60.77 6.19 -20.07
N SER A 615 -59.76 7.04 -20.26
CA SER A 615 -58.92 7.04 -21.47
C SER A 615 -57.84 5.95 -21.47
N GLY A 616 -57.44 5.46 -20.28
CA GLY A 616 -56.32 4.53 -20.10
C GLY A 616 -54.94 5.18 -20.30
N LEU A 617 -54.88 6.52 -20.35
CA LEU A 617 -53.63 7.28 -20.42
C LEU A 617 -53.06 7.50 -19.01
N LYS A 618 -51.76 7.83 -18.91
CA LYS A 618 -51.15 8.10 -17.61
C LYS A 618 -51.67 9.42 -17.06
N GLU A 619 -51.87 9.51 -15.74
CA GLU A 619 -52.39 10.70 -15.08
C GLU A 619 -51.50 11.94 -15.31
N GLU A 620 -50.19 11.73 -15.48
CA GLU A 620 -49.19 12.76 -15.80
C GLU A 620 -49.42 13.41 -17.18
N GLU A 621 -50.03 12.71 -18.13
CA GLU A 621 -50.24 13.20 -19.52
C GLU A 621 -51.54 14.03 -19.66
N ILE A 622 -52.52 13.81 -18.78
CA ILE A 622 -53.86 14.42 -18.90
C ILE A 622 -53.83 15.95 -18.80
N PRO A 623 -53.11 16.60 -17.86
CA PRO A 623 -53.12 18.06 -17.75
C PRO A 623 -52.67 18.79 -19.03
N GLY A 624 -51.66 18.25 -19.71
CA GLY A 624 -51.20 18.79 -21.00
C GLY A 624 -52.24 18.65 -22.10
N LEU A 625 -52.88 17.48 -22.21
CA LEU A 625 -53.89 17.19 -23.22
C LEU A 625 -55.17 18.01 -23.01
N THR A 626 -55.65 18.16 -21.78
CA THR A 626 -56.86 18.96 -21.48
C THR A 626 -56.61 20.44 -21.74
N LYS A 627 -55.43 20.95 -21.41
CA LYS A 627 -55.05 22.33 -21.72
C LYS A 627 -55.09 22.59 -23.23
N LYS A 628 -54.50 21.71 -24.04
CA LYS A 628 -54.52 21.81 -25.51
C LYS A 628 -55.95 21.74 -26.05
N LEU A 629 -56.78 20.83 -25.56
CA LEU A 629 -58.20 20.74 -25.97
C LEU A 629 -59.02 21.99 -25.57
N CYS A 630 -58.69 22.66 -24.47
CA CYS A 630 -59.30 23.93 -24.08
C CYS A 630 -58.87 25.07 -25.01
N GLU A 631 -57.58 25.16 -25.36
CA GLU A 631 -57.05 26.13 -26.32
C GLU A 631 -57.70 25.99 -27.71
N LEU A 632 -58.08 24.76 -28.10
CA LEU A 632 -58.75 24.44 -29.36
C LEU A 632 -60.28 24.61 -29.32
N GLU A 633 -60.83 25.09 -28.21
CA GLU A 633 -62.26 25.25 -28.00
C GLU A 633 -63.05 23.95 -28.20
N LEU A 634 -62.47 22.82 -27.80
CA LEU A 634 -63.14 21.50 -27.80
C LEU A 634 -63.59 21.10 -26.39
N LEU A 635 -62.86 21.54 -25.37
CA LEU A 635 -63.23 21.45 -23.96
C LEU A 635 -63.30 22.85 -23.33
N SER A 636 -64.11 22.98 -22.28
CA SER A 636 -64.15 24.16 -21.41
C SER A 636 -63.82 23.74 -19.99
N GLU A 637 -62.96 24.51 -19.33
CA GLU A 637 -62.58 24.30 -17.93
C GLU A 637 -63.51 25.07 -16.99
N THR A 638 -64.03 24.38 -15.98
CA THR A 638 -64.86 24.97 -14.92
C THR A 638 -63.99 25.57 -13.81
N LYS A 639 -64.58 26.38 -12.92
CA LYS A 639 -63.89 26.99 -11.76
C LYS A 639 -63.28 25.98 -10.77
N LYS A 640 -63.54 24.69 -10.92
CA LYS A 640 -63.05 23.60 -10.07
C LYS A 640 -62.03 22.69 -10.77
N ASN A 641 -61.45 23.12 -11.90
CA ASN A 641 -60.55 22.33 -12.75
C ASN A 641 -61.20 21.02 -13.26
N GLU A 642 -62.48 21.09 -13.61
CA GLU A 642 -63.20 19.99 -14.28
C GLU A 642 -63.55 20.41 -15.72
N PHE A 643 -63.61 19.45 -16.65
CA PHE A 643 -63.70 19.70 -18.08
C PHE A 643 -65.04 19.26 -18.66
N VAL A 644 -65.60 20.09 -19.54
CA VAL A 644 -66.87 19.83 -20.24
C VAL A 644 -66.68 20.03 -21.75
N PRO A 645 -67.15 19.10 -22.60
CA PRO A 645 -67.19 19.31 -24.04
C PRO A 645 -68.06 20.51 -24.45
N ILE A 646 -67.57 21.31 -25.40
CA ILE A 646 -68.24 22.53 -25.85
C ILE A 646 -69.27 22.26 -26.95
N ALA A 647 -68.97 21.32 -27.84
CA ALA A 647 -69.83 20.98 -28.97
C ALA A 647 -70.73 19.78 -28.66
N SER A 648 -71.82 19.64 -29.42
CA SER A 648 -72.62 18.41 -29.42
C SER A 648 -71.86 17.31 -30.17
N PRO A 649 -71.85 16.05 -29.67
CA PRO A 649 -71.16 14.95 -30.35
C PRO A 649 -71.80 14.57 -31.70
N VAL A 650 -73.04 14.99 -31.96
CA VAL A 650 -73.74 14.78 -33.24
C VAL A 650 -73.29 15.80 -34.30
N ASP A 651 -72.96 17.01 -33.85
CA ASP A 651 -72.60 18.13 -34.73
C ASP A 651 -71.10 18.16 -35.03
N LEU A 652 -70.28 17.58 -34.16
CA LEU A 652 -68.83 17.48 -34.31
C LEU A 652 -68.43 16.25 -35.15
N SER A 653 -67.70 16.44 -36.25
CA SER A 653 -67.04 15.35 -36.99
C SER A 653 -65.60 15.12 -36.49
N ILE A 654 -65.02 13.95 -36.81
CA ILE A 654 -63.59 13.71 -36.53
C ILE A 654 -62.72 14.68 -37.36
N ALA A 655 -63.13 15.03 -38.58
CA ALA A 655 -62.45 16.02 -39.41
C ALA A 655 -62.44 17.42 -38.78
N ASP A 656 -63.48 17.82 -38.05
CA ASP A 656 -63.49 19.11 -37.35
C ASP A 656 -62.46 19.15 -36.22
N VAL A 657 -62.30 18.05 -35.49
CA VAL A 657 -61.21 17.91 -34.50
C VAL A 657 -59.86 17.92 -35.20
N TYR A 658 -59.74 17.20 -36.32
CA TYR A 658 -58.53 17.15 -37.13
C TYR A 658 -58.06 18.52 -37.60
N ARG A 659 -58.97 19.35 -38.13
CA ARG A 659 -58.68 20.70 -38.61
C ARG A 659 -58.27 21.66 -37.48
N LYS A 660 -58.81 21.45 -36.27
CA LYS A 660 -58.51 22.29 -35.10
C LYS A 660 -57.17 21.92 -34.47
N VAL A 661 -56.76 20.65 -34.48
CA VAL A 661 -55.47 20.23 -33.90
C VAL A 661 -54.32 20.69 -34.82
N PRO A 662 -53.33 21.45 -34.32
CA PRO A 662 -52.37 22.19 -35.14
C PRO A 662 -51.25 21.36 -35.80
N GLU A 663 -51.40 20.03 -35.93
CA GLU A 663 -50.39 19.17 -36.55
C GLU A 663 -51.01 18.25 -37.62
N PRO A 664 -50.80 18.53 -38.92
CA PRO A 664 -51.22 17.63 -39.99
C PRO A 664 -50.42 16.33 -39.97
N LEU A 665 -51.10 15.18 -40.11
CA LEU A 665 -50.47 13.85 -40.10
C LEU A 665 -49.48 13.63 -41.23
N LEU A 666 -49.76 14.18 -42.42
CA LEU A 666 -48.90 14.01 -43.60
C LEU A 666 -48.19 15.29 -44.03
N THR A 667 -48.68 16.48 -43.66
CA THR A 667 -48.13 17.79 -44.10
C THR A 667 -47.43 18.61 -43.01
N GLY A 668 -47.36 18.10 -41.77
CA GLY A 668 -46.79 18.81 -40.61
C GLY A 668 -45.25 18.81 -40.48
N ASP A 669 -44.53 18.00 -41.25
CA ASP A 669 -43.07 17.90 -41.15
C ASP A 669 -42.35 19.03 -41.92
N GLN A 670 -41.54 19.83 -41.23
CA GLN A 670 -40.75 20.90 -41.85
C GLN A 670 -39.78 20.38 -42.93
N ASN A 671 -39.39 19.10 -42.85
CA ASN A 671 -38.52 18.43 -43.81
C ASN A 671 -39.21 18.07 -45.13
N LEU A 672 -40.55 18.19 -45.23
CA LEU A 672 -41.29 17.96 -46.48
C LEU A 672 -40.81 18.87 -47.62
N LYS A 673 -40.25 20.04 -47.30
CA LYS A 673 -39.65 20.97 -48.27
C LYS A 673 -38.42 20.41 -48.99
N LEU A 674 -37.83 19.32 -48.49
CA LEU A 674 -36.69 18.63 -49.11
C LEU A 674 -37.14 17.67 -50.22
N PHE A 675 -38.44 17.38 -50.35
CA PHE A 675 -38.97 16.50 -51.38
C PHE A 675 -39.35 17.26 -52.66
N PRO A 676 -39.25 16.61 -53.84
CA PRO A 676 -39.76 17.16 -55.09
C PRO A 676 -41.25 17.57 -55.03
N THR A 677 -41.62 18.63 -55.74
CA THR A 677 -42.97 19.22 -55.74
C THR A 677 -44.08 18.26 -56.19
N ASN A 678 -43.77 17.28 -57.04
CA ASN A 678 -44.72 16.23 -57.44
C ASN A 678 -45.05 15.27 -56.28
N ILE A 679 -44.13 15.06 -55.34
CA ILE A 679 -44.37 14.26 -54.14
C ILE A 679 -45.20 15.06 -53.14
N ILE A 680 -44.83 16.34 -52.91
CA ILE A 680 -45.57 17.23 -52.01
C ILE A 680 -47.04 17.34 -52.42
N SER A 681 -47.32 17.63 -53.71
CA SER A 681 -48.70 17.72 -54.21
C SER A 681 -49.49 16.41 -54.11
N LYS A 682 -48.83 15.25 -54.15
CA LYS A 682 -49.48 13.95 -53.97
C LYS A 682 -49.79 13.68 -52.50
N ILE A 683 -48.92 14.13 -51.59
CA ILE A 683 -49.12 14.08 -50.15
C ILE A 683 -50.30 14.99 -49.76
N GLU A 684 -50.33 16.24 -50.25
CA GLU A 684 -51.41 17.18 -50.02
C GLU A 684 -52.77 16.64 -50.49
N LYS A 685 -52.85 16.06 -51.69
CA LYS A 685 -54.08 15.41 -52.17
C LYS A 685 -54.51 14.22 -51.33
N THR A 686 -53.55 13.49 -50.76
CA THR A 686 -53.85 12.33 -49.91
C THR A 686 -54.38 12.79 -48.56
N GLU A 687 -53.80 13.85 -48.01
CA GLU A 687 -54.26 14.53 -46.78
C GLU A 687 -55.68 15.09 -46.96
N GLU A 688 -55.95 15.76 -48.08
CA GLU A 688 -57.29 16.28 -48.40
C GLU A 688 -58.32 15.15 -48.51
N LYS A 689 -57.94 14.03 -49.17
CA LYS A 689 -58.79 12.85 -49.25
C LYS A 689 -59.08 12.26 -47.86
N LEU A 690 -58.07 12.17 -47.00
CA LEU A 690 -58.22 11.71 -45.63
C LEU A 690 -59.19 12.60 -44.83
N GLN A 691 -59.08 13.92 -44.96
CA GLN A 691 -60.01 14.84 -44.30
C GLN A 691 -61.45 14.65 -44.76
N ASN A 692 -61.67 14.49 -46.07
CA ASN A 692 -63.00 14.22 -46.62
C ASN A 692 -63.58 12.89 -46.13
N ASP A 693 -62.75 11.85 -46.04
CA ASP A 693 -63.18 10.55 -45.49
C ASP A 693 -63.53 10.66 -43.99
N LEU A 694 -62.84 11.52 -43.23
CA LEU A 694 -63.11 11.77 -41.81
C LEU A 694 -64.36 12.63 -41.55
N ASP A 695 -64.78 13.49 -42.50
CA ASP A 695 -66.03 14.26 -42.39
C ASP A 695 -67.27 13.34 -42.30
N ALA A 696 -67.18 12.15 -42.89
CA ALA A 696 -68.24 11.14 -42.86
C ALA A 696 -68.42 10.47 -41.49
N ILE A 697 -67.47 10.64 -40.55
CA ILE A 697 -67.50 10.02 -39.23
C ILE A 697 -67.85 11.08 -38.18
N LYS A 698 -69.00 10.91 -37.52
CA LYS A 698 -69.42 11.80 -36.43
C LYS A 698 -68.79 11.36 -35.12
N PHE A 699 -68.53 12.33 -34.24
CA PHE A 699 -67.94 12.03 -32.95
C PHE A 699 -68.88 11.17 -32.07
N SER A 700 -70.19 11.27 -32.30
CA SER A 700 -71.21 10.38 -31.70
C SER A 700 -70.99 8.89 -32.02
N ASP A 701 -70.46 8.54 -33.19
CA ASP A 701 -70.14 7.15 -33.56
C ASP A 701 -69.04 6.57 -32.64
N LEU A 702 -68.12 7.42 -32.17
CA LEU A 702 -67.04 7.02 -31.25
C LEU A 702 -67.50 6.82 -29.81
N ILE A 703 -68.62 7.43 -29.40
CA ILE A 703 -69.17 7.40 -28.04
C ILE A 703 -70.33 6.39 -27.92
N SER A 704 -70.79 5.85 -29.06
CA SER A 704 -71.93 4.93 -29.14
C SER A 704 -71.71 3.63 -28.37
#